data_AF-A0A813CZM2-F1
#
_entry.id   AF-A0A813CZM2-F1
#
_cell.length_a   1.000
_cell.length_b   1.000
_cell.length_c   1.000
_cell.angle_alpha   90.00
_cell.angle_beta   90.00
_cell.angle_gamma   90.00
#
_symmetry.space_group_name_H-M   'P 1'
#
loop_
_entity.id
_entity.type
_entity.pdbx_description
1 polymer ?
#
loop_
_entity_poly.entity_id
_entity_poly.type
_entity_poly.pdbx_seq_one_letter_code
_entity_poly.pdbx_strand_id
1 'polypeptide(L)'
;MDVTKLLVVKTDESLPFSSGTTAVFESGQSFSMFQCGPGASDQVLAEEAGNVQVRSFMLSIAAESGTGLGALVGSLVGGDDDELAGAEVWIVEAKLSVEAAGAQADGLPTLHAGLEKPISRDNSIQVPSAEAIPETLTVLYDCWRDGLAFVELRLKVASSASGNGTDVCFRWSKVCKTGFSDIAIQHDDEVAFPATDGVEPRLMDPEGVIEPVTKLSLTSSGIMRMRPPTVSSQQKFLTVELRGPYFGGADDSPSFEVDSNPVEFSVLYTCESDGLADIILTFEQAMRRALRIPFEDPAELDQEAFDELVKAEYRVGQFDAWADQRRKGKKGKGKGKRGKVADDGLYAEQGPEGLCLPREAGGTYHVDYIIPGAPIPQEFEDAPYKTWPSRDELLRMFRGSAKAHNLYDYTRFNVSVEKVRDLPGGGYSVQTVPMKEDEDEDGELVLAGAVVAWPGNLCDLRYIEFPGEDDFDGYIEYASFSKVDYDLCSRKEVILYGHGAFTIENVRTLLEHKAKKIYIMCRKRNLCGMKACSWLVGQSEVPIPGTVVMEMFQKMYDLVGFDAWSAFSVKTDAKRSFCHISQKTVFGVTDVYFLAGYYGLMEVVVDEIKRLTHHCVHTKKGRKIEAQVLVKAVGTVPSFQMDKMLGCKELVGVWCNGDCLRPVGCNGMFVEARNFGSFSSGPSFATMVTMFTWFIDYPSDFEMVRALLPKKKAGEQPCYVPSATHLLPTMTSMAMCPMLQATLNVSDAQKHIKQRLAHPASKFLEECKAEWQGYINQFKRDEMVDDRPDPEYPYTEKELKDWIDRSNYEWMKKAGMLG
;
A
#
# COMPACT_ATOMS: atom_id res chain seq x y z
N MET A 1 -15.63 -37.66 6.35
CA MET A 1 -15.48 -38.39 5.06
C MET A 1 -14.12 -38.10 4.46
N ASP A 2 -13.69 -38.93 3.51
CA ASP A 2 -12.51 -38.74 2.66
C ASP A 2 -12.95 -38.06 1.35
N VAL A 3 -13.03 -36.73 1.36
CA VAL A 3 -13.61 -35.91 0.27
C VAL A 3 -12.79 -36.03 -1.03
N THR A 4 -11.52 -36.43 -0.90
CA THR A 4 -10.53 -36.66 -1.97
C THR A 4 -11.01 -37.59 -3.09
N LYS A 5 -12.05 -38.40 -2.86
CA LYS A 5 -12.59 -39.34 -3.86
C LYS A 5 -13.69 -38.77 -4.76
N LEU A 6 -14.26 -37.60 -4.44
CA LEU A 6 -15.41 -37.05 -5.17
C LEU A 6 -15.03 -36.08 -6.30
N LEU A 7 -13.90 -35.39 -6.19
CA LEU A 7 -13.49 -34.35 -7.13
C LEU A 7 -12.87 -34.96 -8.40
N VAL A 8 -13.59 -34.90 -9.51
CA VAL A 8 -13.07 -35.19 -10.84
C VAL A 8 -12.61 -33.87 -11.46
N VAL A 9 -11.30 -33.67 -11.49
CA VAL A 9 -10.70 -32.60 -12.28
C VAL A 9 -10.49 -33.11 -13.70
N LYS A 10 -11.22 -32.55 -14.67
CA LYS A 10 -11.02 -32.82 -16.09
C LYS A 10 -10.07 -31.79 -16.71
N THR A 11 -9.42 -32.22 -17.78
CA THR A 11 -8.67 -31.40 -18.73
C THR A 11 -9.29 -31.62 -20.10
N ASP A 12 -9.14 -30.66 -21.01
CA ASP A 12 -9.98 -30.60 -22.22
C ASP A 12 -9.74 -31.74 -23.24
N GLU A 13 -10.66 -31.81 -24.20
CA GLU A 13 -10.88 -32.83 -25.24
C GLU A 13 -11.43 -34.21 -24.78
N SER A 14 -12.01 -34.92 -25.75
CA SER A 14 -13.12 -35.85 -25.50
C SER A 14 -12.80 -37.34 -25.75
N LEU A 15 -13.12 -38.22 -24.80
CA LEU A 15 -13.47 -39.64 -24.96
C LEU A 15 -14.06 -40.19 -23.61
N PRO A 16 -14.90 -41.25 -23.61
CA PRO A 16 -15.49 -41.80 -22.39
C PRO A 16 -14.64 -42.94 -21.77
N PHE A 17 -14.53 -42.99 -20.44
CA PHE A 17 -13.73 -44.01 -19.73
C PHE A 17 -14.35 -44.53 -18.41
N SER A 18 -13.85 -45.67 -17.97
CA SER A 18 -14.23 -46.41 -16.75
C SER A 18 -13.50 -45.90 -15.48
N SER A 19 -13.99 -46.30 -14.30
CA SER A 19 -13.52 -45.83 -12.99
C SER A 19 -12.07 -46.21 -12.65
N GLY A 20 -11.23 -45.18 -12.44
CA GLY A 20 -9.86 -45.28 -11.94
C GLY A 20 -9.15 -43.91 -12.02
N THR A 21 -8.65 -43.40 -10.90
CA THR A 21 -8.12 -42.03 -10.78
C THR A 21 -6.82 -41.84 -11.58
N THR A 22 -6.85 -41.07 -12.68
CA THR A 22 -5.64 -40.75 -13.46
C THR A 22 -5.80 -39.51 -14.34
N ALA A 23 -4.71 -38.72 -14.44
CA ALA A 23 -4.48 -37.55 -15.30
C ALA A 23 -2.99 -37.18 -15.13
N VAL A 24 -2.17 -36.72 -16.09
CA VAL A 24 -2.26 -36.32 -17.53
C VAL A 24 -0.79 -36.26 -18.08
N PHE A 25 -0.37 -35.81 -19.28
CA PHE A 25 -1.02 -35.29 -20.49
C PHE A 25 -0.45 -36.00 -21.74
N GLU A 26 -1.31 -36.59 -22.57
CA GLU A 26 -1.23 -36.72 -24.06
C GLU A 26 -2.19 -37.83 -24.51
N SER A 27 -2.79 -37.69 -25.71
CA SER A 27 -3.43 -38.77 -26.50
C SER A 27 -4.38 -39.75 -25.79
N GLY A 28 -4.98 -39.37 -24.66
CA GLY A 28 -6.09 -40.10 -24.01
C GLY A 28 -5.73 -41.33 -23.17
N GLN A 29 -4.48 -41.52 -22.72
CA GLN A 29 -4.12 -42.56 -21.72
C GLN A 29 -3.15 -42.03 -20.65
N SER A 30 -3.11 -42.68 -19.48
CA SER A 30 -2.30 -42.24 -18.32
C SER A 30 -1.91 -43.43 -17.42
N PHE A 31 -0.84 -43.28 -16.62
CA PHE A 31 -0.18 -44.38 -15.92
C PHE A 31 0.26 -44.10 -14.46
N SER A 32 0.08 -42.89 -13.91
CA SER A 32 0.51 -42.54 -12.54
C SER A 32 -0.46 -41.60 -11.81
N MET A 33 -0.36 -41.57 -10.48
CA MET A 33 -1.14 -40.67 -9.61
C MET A 33 -0.32 -39.44 -9.24
N PHE A 34 -0.97 -38.28 -9.11
CA PHE A 34 -0.38 -37.13 -8.42
C PHE A 34 0.01 -37.50 -6.98
N GLN A 35 1.27 -37.26 -6.61
CA GLN A 35 1.75 -37.39 -5.23
C GLN A 35 2.45 -36.08 -4.84
N CYS A 36 2.00 -35.47 -3.74
CA CYS A 36 2.62 -34.27 -3.19
C CYS A 36 3.27 -34.57 -1.84
N GLY A 37 4.54 -34.18 -1.70
CA GLY A 37 5.33 -34.38 -0.49
C GLY A 37 6.84 -34.39 -0.78
N PRO A 38 7.70 -34.21 0.23
CA PRO A 38 9.15 -34.03 0.08
C PRO A 38 9.93 -35.34 -0.26
N GLY A 39 9.30 -36.24 -1.01
CA GLY A 39 9.90 -37.46 -1.57
C GLY A 39 9.32 -37.85 -2.94
N ALA A 40 8.54 -36.96 -3.58
CA ALA A 40 7.96 -37.17 -4.90
C ALA A 40 8.86 -36.69 -6.06
N SER A 41 10.08 -36.19 -5.76
CA SER A 41 11.03 -35.62 -6.72
C SER A 41 11.50 -36.58 -7.82
N ASP A 42 11.48 -37.87 -7.54
CA ASP A 42 12.13 -38.92 -8.35
C ASP A 42 11.11 -39.73 -9.18
N GLN A 43 9.84 -39.34 -9.17
CA GLN A 43 8.78 -39.99 -9.96
C GLN A 43 8.52 -39.26 -11.28
N VAL A 44 7.98 -39.99 -12.26
CA VAL A 44 7.51 -39.41 -13.53
C VAL A 44 6.27 -38.58 -13.25
N LEU A 45 6.46 -37.26 -13.20
CA LEU A 45 5.40 -36.26 -13.19
C LEU A 45 4.75 -36.15 -14.58
N ALA A 46 3.52 -35.63 -14.64
CA ALA A 46 2.97 -35.13 -15.90
C ALA A 46 3.88 -34.02 -16.45
N GLU A 47 4.05 -33.95 -17.78
CA GLU A 47 4.80 -32.87 -18.45
C GLU A 47 3.84 -32.02 -19.27
N GLU A 48 4.02 -30.70 -19.20
CA GLU A 48 3.25 -29.71 -19.95
C GLU A 48 4.15 -28.93 -20.91
N ALA A 49 3.79 -28.97 -22.19
CA ALA A 49 4.63 -28.55 -23.30
C ALA A 49 4.95 -27.05 -23.31
N GLY A 50 6.06 -26.70 -23.98
CA GLY A 50 6.65 -25.35 -24.04
C GLY A 50 5.65 -24.22 -24.33
N ASN A 51 4.80 -24.46 -25.32
CA ASN A 51 3.81 -23.55 -25.89
C ASN A 51 2.58 -23.25 -25.00
N VAL A 52 2.25 -24.09 -24.02
CA VAL A 52 1.08 -23.88 -23.16
C VAL A 52 1.33 -22.76 -22.15
N GLN A 53 0.63 -21.65 -22.25
CA GLN A 53 0.70 -20.52 -21.30
C GLN A 53 -0.52 -20.44 -20.37
N VAL A 54 -1.57 -21.20 -20.68
CA VAL A 54 -2.84 -21.24 -19.93
C VAL A 54 -3.23 -22.70 -19.68
N ARG A 55 -3.49 -23.03 -18.42
CA ARG A 55 -3.84 -24.38 -17.93
C ARG A 55 -5.20 -24.30 -17.25
N SER A 56 -6.23 -24.73 -17.96
CA SER A 56 -7.58 -24.85 -17.42
C SER A 56 -7.79 -26.20 -16.73
N PHE A 57 -8.37 -26.17 -15.53
CA PHE A 57 -8.81 -27.33 -14.77
C PHE A 57 -10.34 -27.26 -14.62
N MET A 58 -11.06 -28.17 -15.25
CA MET A 58 -12.53 -28.27 -15.14
C MET A 58 -12.90 -29.03 -13.87
N LEU A 59 -13.77 -28.47 -13.06
CA LEU A 59 -14.13 -28.97 -11.73
C LEU A 59 -15.52 -29.61 -11.78
N SER A 60 -15.63 -30.89 -11.39
CA SER A 60 -16.92 -31.57 -11.27
C SER A 60 -16.91 -32.65 -10.20
N ILE A 61 -18.07 -32.94 -9.62
CA ILE A 61 -18.29 -34.10 -8.75
C ILE A 61 -18.50 -35.35 -9.62
N ALA A 62 -17.89 -36.49 -9.25
CA ALA A 62 -18.17 -37.78 -9.87
C ALA A 62 -19.64 -38.21 -9.64
N ALA A 63 -20.38 -38.51 -10.70
CA ALA A 63 -21.54 -39.39 -10.58
C ALA A 63 -21.03 -40.84 -10.42
N GLU A 64 -21.44 -41.54 -9.36
CA GLU A 64 -21.08 -42.95 -9.19
C GLU A 64 -21.75 -43.82 -10.26
N SER A 65 -20.99 -44.24 -11.28
CA SER A 65 -21.39 -45.32 -12.18
C SER A 65 -21.43 -46.64 -11.39
N GLY A 66 -22.58 -46.93 -10.79
CA GLY A 66 -22.69 -47.89 -9.70
C GLY A 66 -22.23 -49.31 -10.02
N THR A 67 -21.21 -49.79 -9.30
CA THR A 67 -21.12 -51.16 -8.73
C THR A 67 -19.83 -51.30 -7.90
N GLY A 68 -19.93 -51.32 -6.56
CA GLY A 68 -18.89 -51.94 -5.72
C GLY A 68 -18.51 -51.26 -4.40
N LEU A 69 -18.52 -49.92 -4.29
CA LEU A 69 -17.85 -49.24 -3.16
C LEU A 69 -18.71 -48.92 -1.93
N GLY A 70 -20.03 -48.70 -2.08
CA GLY A 70 -20.91 -48.25 -0.99
C GLY A 70 -20.86 -49.15 0.26
N ALA A 71 -20.65 -50.46 0.08
CA ALA A 71 -20.52 -51.43 1.18
C ALA A 71 -19.32 -51.20 2.12
N LEU A 72 -18.35 -50.36 1.76
CA LEU A 72 -17.18 -50.05 2.60
C LEU A 72 -17.30 -48.72 3.37
N VAL A 73 -18.20 -47.82 2.97
CA VAL A 73 -18.33 -46.48 3.56
C VAL A 73 -19.34 -46.45 4.72
N GLY A 74 -20.52 -47.06 4.52
CA GLY A 74 -21.56 -47.17 5.56
C GLY A 74 -21.16 -47.99 6.80
N SER A 75 -19.98 -48.62 6.81
CA SER A 75 -19.42 -49.30 7.98
C SER A 75 -18.52 -48.40 8.87
N LEU A 76 -18.22 -47.16 8.46
CA LEU A 76 -17.27 -46.27 9.16
C LEU A 76 -17.86 -44.94 9.63
N VAL A 77 -19.04 -44.54 9.13
CA VAL A 77 -19.84 -43.44 9.68
C VAL A 77 -21.28 -43.92 9.75
N GLY A 78 -21.82 -44.09 10.97
CA GLY A 78 -23.18 -44.58 11.18
C GLY A 78 -24.23 -43.48 11.07
N GLY A 79 -24.45 -43.00 9.85
CA GLY A 79 -25.57 -42.12 9.47
C GLY A 79 -26.23 -42.67 8.21
N ASP A 80 -27.51 -42.34 7.99
CA ASP A 80 -28.27 -42.86 6.85
C ASP A 80 -27.77 -42.29 5.52
N ASP A 81 -27.67 -43.13 4.48
CA ASP A 81 -27.09 -42.77 3.18
C ASP A 81 -27.80 -41.59 2.47
N ASP A 82 -29.06 -41.30 2.83
CA ASP A 82 -29.87 -40.21 2.28
C ASP A 82 -29.35 -38.80 2.68
N GLU A 83 -28.63 -38.62 3.80
CA GLU A 83 -28.11 -37.29 4.20
C GLU A 83 -26.96 -36.79 3.30
N LEU A 84 -26.33 -37.67 2.51
CA LEU A 84 -25.19 -37.31 1.65
C LEU A 84 -25.61 -36.73 0.29
N ALA A 85 -26.84 -36.96 -0.16
CA ALA A 85 -27.29 -36.61 -1.51
C ALA A 85 -27.42 -35.09 -1.80
N GLY A 86 -27.22 -34.23 -0.78
CA GLY A 86 -27.29 -32.76 -0.89
C GLY A 86 -26.05 -32.01 -0.40
N ALA A 87 -24.92 -32.70 -0.17
CA ALA A 87 -23.72 -32.09 0.39
C ALA A 87 -22.93 -31.28 -0.66
N GLU A 88 -23.09 -29.95 -0.66
CA GLU A 88 -22.28 -29.07 -1.51
C GLU A 88 -20.78 -29.19 -1.22
N VAL A 89 -19.98 -29.05 -2.27
CA VAL A 89 -18.51 -29.11 -2.26
C VAL A 89 -17.96 -27.78 -2.77
N TRP A 90 -16.99 -27.21 -2.08
CA TRP A 90 -16.47 -25.86 -2.29
C TRP A 90 -14.93 -25.84 -2.20
N ILE A 91 -14.25 -25.20 -3.15
CA ILE A 91 -12.82 -24.88 -3.04
C ILE A 91 -12.70 -23.54 -2.33
N VAL A 92 -12.20 -23.55 -1.10
CA VAL A 92 -12.18 -22.37 -0.19
C VAL A 92 -10.80 -21.71 -0.06
N GLU A 93 -9.77 -22.30 -0.66
CA GLU A 93 -8.39 -21.82 -0.70
C GLU A 93 -7.69 -22.50 -1.88
N ALA A 94 -6.88 -21.77 -2.64
CA ALA A 94 -5.96 -22.36 -3.61
C ALA A 94 -4.59 -21.69 -3.54
N LYS A 95 -3.55 -22.53 -3.56
CA LYS A 95 -2.15 -22.12 -3.46
C LYS A 95 -1.36 -22.75 -4.59
N LEU A 96 -0.70 -21.90 -5.38
CA LEU A 96 0.18 -22.31 -6.46
C LEU A 96 1.63 -21.99 -6.07
N SER A 97 2.54 -22.92 -6.34
CA SER A 97 3.97 -22.76 -6.09
C SER A 97 4.77 -23.31 -7.26
N VAL A 98 5.91 -22.67 -7.57
CA VAL A 98 6.81 -23.08 -8.64
C VAL A 98 8.19 -23.38 -8.05
N GLU A 99 8.73 -24.55 -8.37
CA GLU A 99 10.09 -24.97 -8.05
C GLU A 99 10.92 -25.03 -9.35
N ALA A 100 12.12 -24.45 -9.36
CA ALA A 100 13.01 -24.55 -10.52
C ALA A 100 13.61 -25.96 -10.62
N ALA A 101 13.70 -26.51 -11.84
CA ALA A 101 14.32 -27.82 -12.08
C ALA A 101 15.86 -27.73 -12.04
N GLY A 102 16.41 -27.50 -10.85
CA GLY A 102 17.85 -27.37 -10.58
C GLY A 102 18.26 -25.98 -10.08
N ALA A 103 19.40 -25.93 -9.39
CA ALA A 103 19.96 -24.68 -8.89
C ALA A 103 20.65 -23.89 -10.01
N GLN A 104 20.02 -22.80 -10.47
CA GLN A 104 20.60 -21.88 -11.47
C GLN A 104 21.46 -20.80 -10.80
N ALA A 105 22.55 -20.41 -11.48
CA ALA A 105 23.63 -19.61 -10.89
C ALA A 105 23.32 -18.12 -10.69
N ASP A 106 22.23 -17.61 -11.27
CA ASP A 106 21.80 -16.21 -11.20
C ASP A 106 20.60 -15.97 -10.26
N GLY A 107 20.04 -17.04 -9.68
CA GLY A 107 18.95 -16.96 -8.69
C GLY A 107 17.57 -16.56 -9.25
N LEU A 108 17.43 -16.39 -10.56
CA LEU A 108 16.17 -16.04 -11.21
C LEU A 108 15.36 -17.30 -11.59
N PRO A 109 14.02 -17.31 -11.44
CA PRO A 109 13.22 -18.49 -11.73
C PRO A 109 13.03 -18.71 -13.23
N THR A 110 12.85 -19.99 -13.62
CA THR A 110 12.49 -20.38 -15.00
C THR A 110 11.12 -19.81 -15.41
N LEU A 111 10.18 -19.84 -14.47
CA LEU A 111 8.75 -19.66 -14.65
C LEU A 111 8.19 -18.90 -13.44
N HIS A 112 7.33 -17.92 -13.68
CA HIS A 112 6.34 -17.47 -12.71
C HIS A 112 4.97 -18.05 -13.09
N ALA A 113 4.17 -18.49 -12.11
CA ALA A 113 2.82 -18.98 -12.36
C ALA A 113 1.83 -18.38 -11.35
N GLY A 114 0.59 -18.17 -11.77
CA GLY A 114 -0.48 -17.64 -10.92
C GLY A 114 -1.85 -18.21 -11.27
N LEU A 115 -2.83 -18.01 -10.40
CA LEU A 115 -4.25 -18.26 -10.73
C LEU A 115 -4.83 -17.01 -11.39
N GLU A 116 -5.66 -17.18 -12.41
CA GLU A 116 -6.36 -16.07 -13.06
C GLU A 116 -7.33 -15.38 -12.10
N LYS A 117 -8.10 -16.18 -11.36
CA LYS A 117 -8.98 -15.76 -10.27
C LYS A 117 -8.44 -16.31 -8.95
N PRO A 118 -7.86 -15.47 -8.06
CA PRO A 118 -7.40 -15.91 -6.75
C PRO A 118 -8.55 -16.48 -5.90
N ILE A 119 -8.43 -17.72 -5.45
CA ILE A 119 -9.41 -18.35 -4.54
C ILE A 119 -9.04 -18.04 -3.10
N SER A 120 -9.97 -17.39 -2.41
CA SER A 120 -9.93 -17.12 -0.97
C SER A 120 -11.23 -17.57 -0.31
N ARG A 121 -11.33 -17.43 1.01
CA ARG A 121 -12.59 -17.71 1.75
C ARG A 121 -13.77 -16.85 1.27
N ASP A 122 -13.50 -15.66 0.75
CA ASP A 122 -14.50 -14.71 0.29
C ASP A 122 -14.78 -14.85 -1.23
N ASN A 123 -14.01 -15.70 -1.92
CA ASN A 123 -14.13 -16.00 -3.35
C ASN A 123 -13.90 -17.51 -3.58
N SER A 124 -14.75 -18.34 -2.95
CA SER A 124 -14.69 -19.80 -3.05
C SER A 124 -15.47 -20.30 -4.28
N ILE A 125 -14.90 -21.26 -5.01
CA ILE A 125 -15.56 -21.87 -6.18
C ILE A 125 -16.44 -23.05 -5.71
N GLN A 126 -17.74 -23.02 -6.01
CA GLN A 126 -18.61 -24.19 -5.84
C GLN A 126 -18.23 -25.24 -6.88
N VAL A 127 -18.00 -26.48 -6.46
CA VAL A 127 -17.78 -27.59 -7.39
C VAL A 127 -19.15 -28.12 -7.83
N PRO A 128 -19.53 -27.99 -9.11
CA PRO A 128 -20.84 -28.40 -9.59
C PRO A 128 -21.04 -29.92 -9.54
N SER A 129 -22.30 -30.32 -9.39
CA SER A 129 -22.73 -31.71 -9.58
C SER A 129 -22.55 -32.14 -11.04
N ALA A 130 -22.53 -33.46 -11.29
CA ALA A 130 -22.24 -34.05 -12.59
C ALA A 130 -23.21 -33.65 -13.74
N GLU A 131 -24.35 -33.04 -13.42
CA GLU A 131 -25.37 -32.59 -14.39
C GLU A 131 -25.31 -31.07 -14.67
N ALA A 132 -24.54 -30.31 -13.88
CA ALA A 132 -24.37 -28.87 -14.04
C ALA A 132 -23.14 -28.52 -14.90
N ILE A 133 -23.07 -27.28 -15.37
CA ILE A 133 -21.93 -26.78 -16.18
C ILE A 133 -20.68 -26.79 -15.28
N PRO A 134 -19.56 -27.42 -15.71
CA PRO A 134 -18.35 -27.50 -14.91
C PRO A 134 -17.68 -26.12 -14.74
N GLU A 135 -17.38 -25.76 -13.49
CA GLU A 135 -16.60 -24.57 -13.19
C GLU A 135 -15.14 -24.75 -13.59
N THR A 136 -14.44 -23.68 -13.95
CA THR A 136 -13.07 -23.75 -14.47
C THR A 136 -12.10 -22.95 -13.61
N LEU A 137 -11.02 -23.60 -13.19
CA LEU A 137 -9.89 -22.98 -12.50
C LEU A 137 -8.70 -22.84 -13.44
N THR A 138 -8.38 -21.61 -13.83
CA THR A 138 -7.28 -21.28 -14.73
C THR A 138 -5.98 -21.00 -13.98
N VAL A 139 -4.92 -21.75 -14.31
CA VAL A 139 -3.52 -21.37 -14.03
C VAL A 139 -2.93 -20.66 -15.24
N LEU A 140 -2.21 -19.57 -15.01
CA LEU A 140 -1.49 -18.78 -16.01
C LEU A 140 0.02 -18.92 -15.80
N TYR A 141 0.77 -19.06 -16.89
CA TYR A 141 2.23 -19.17 -16.91
C TYR A 141 2.88 -17.96 -17.56
N ASP A 142 3.93 -17.45 -16.92
CA ASP A 142 4.82 -16.41 -17.44
C ASP A 142 6.24 -16.99 -17.46
N CYS A 143 6.62 -17.57 -18.59
CA CYS A 143 7.94 -18.18 -18.80
C CYS A 143 8.98 -17.09 -19.05
N TRP A 144 9.94 -16.95 -18.13
CA TRP A 144 10.93 -15.87 -18.18
C TRP A 144 12.26 -16.26 -18.85
N ARG A 145 12.46 -17.56 -19.10
CA ARG A 145 13.58 -18.17 -19.82
C ARG A 145 13.20 -19.57 -20.27
N ASP A 146 13.95 -20.09 -21.25
CA ASP A 146 13.88 -21.49 -21.64
C ASP A 146 14.35 -22.40 -20.48
N GLY A 147 13.69 -23.54 -20.30
CA GLY A 147 14.08 -24.53 -19.30
C GLY A 147 12.90 -25.34 -18.75
N LEU A 148 13.14 -26.05 -17.65
CA LEU A 148 12.11 -26.83 -16.96
C LEU A 148 11.80 -26.20 -15.59
N ALA A 149 10.52 -26.22 -15.22
CA ALA A 149 10.02 -25.88 -13.89
C ALA A 149 9.08 -26.99 -13.41
N PHE A 150 8.87 -27.09 -12.10
CA PHE A 150 7.80 -27.87 -11.50
C PHE A 150 6.75 -26.94 -10.94
N VAL A 151 5.48 -27.19 -11.24
CA VAL A 151 4.35 -26.42 -10.75
C VAL A 151 3.54 -27.32 -9.82
N GLU A 152 3.18 -26.80 -8.65
CA GLU A 152 2.37 -27.50 -7.66
C GLU A 152 1.18 -26.63 -7.26
N LEU A 153 -0.04 -27.15 -7.45
CA LEU A 153 -1.32 -26.53 -7.10
C LEU A 153 -1.97 -27.31 -5.97
N ARG A 154 -2.14 -26.66 -4.81
CA ARG A 154 -2.86 -27.17 -3.65
C ARG A 154 -4.22 -26.49 -3.55
N LEU A 155 -5.30 -27.28 -3.48
CA LEU A 155 -6.68 -26.83 -3.35
C LEU A 155 -7.25 -27.29 -2.00
N LYS A 156 -7.92 -26.40 -1.26
CA LYS A 156 -8.61 -26.78 -0.01
C LYS A 156 -10.09 -27.07 -0.27
N VAL A 157 -10.36 -28.37 -0.28
CA VAL A 157 -11.62 -29.10 -0.44
C VAL A 157 -12.61 -29.04 0.72
N ALA A 158 -13.51 -28.07 0.87
CA ALA A 158 -14.51 -28.08 1.94
C ALA A 158 -15.87 -28.65 1.49
N SER A 159 -16.60 -29.30 2.40
CA SER A 159 -18.04 -29.57 2.21
C SER A 159 -18.86 -28.83 3.26
N SER A 160 -20.02 -28.32 2.86
CA SER A 160 -20.96 -27.56 3.70
C SER A 160 -21.36 -28.30 5.00
N ALA A 161 -21.39 -29.64 4.96
CA ALA A 161 -21.70 -30.47 6.12
C ALA A 161 -20.53 -30.66 7.12
N SER A 162 -19.28 -30.43 6.70
CA SER A 162 -18.10 -30.91 7.44
C SER A 162 -17.27 -29.83 8.14
N GLY A 163 -17.27 -28.59 7.63
CA GLY A 163 -16.48 -27.46 8.15
C GLY A 163 -14.96 -27.57 8.01
N ASN A 164 -14.41 -28.77 8.18
CA ASN A 164 -13.00 -29.10 7.95
C ASN A 164 -12.76 -29.40 6.45
N GLY A 165 -11.94 -28.57 5.80
CA GLY A 165 -11.50 -28.83 4.43
C GLY A 165 -10.41 -29.89 4.32
N THR A 166 -10.46 -30.70 3.26
CA THR A 166 -9.43 -31.67 2.85
C THR A 166 -8.51 -31.05 1.81
N ASP A 167 -7.20 -31.16 1.96
CA ASP A 167 -6.25 -30.60 0.99
C ASP A 167 -6.01 -31.60 -0.17
N VAL A 168 -6.34 -31.17 -1.39
CA VAL A 168 -6.08 -31.88 -2.67
C VAL A 168 -4.86 -31.22 -3.33
N CYS A 169 -4.02 -31.98 -4.03
CA CYS A 169 -2.81 -31.44 -4.62
C CYS A 169 -2.45 -32.07 -5.97
N PHE A 170 -2.02 -31.22 -6.89
CA PHE A 170 -1.58 -31.54 -8.25
C PHE A 170 -0.15 -31.05 -8.42
N ARG A 171 0.74 -31.88 -8.98
CA ARG A 171 2.14 -31.51 -9.26
C ARG A 171 2.53 -32.02 -10.64
N TRP A 172 3.06 -31.13 -11.47
CA TRP A 172 3.49 -31.42 -12.83
C TRP A 172 4.78 -30.66 -13.16
N SER A 173 5.44 -31.07 -14.23
CA SER A 173 6.53 -30.34 -14.84
C SER A 173 6.01 -29.48 -15.98
N LYS A 174 6.53 -28.27 -16.11
CA LYS A 174 6.20 -27.30 -17.16
C LYS A 174 7.50 -26.97 -17.90
N VAL A 175 7.57 -27.36 -19.16
CA VAL A 175 8.62 -26.89 -20.07
C VAL A 175 8.30 -25.44 -20.38
N CYS A 176 9.27 -24.55 -20.20
CA CYS A 176 9.21 -23.18 -20.68
C CYS A 176 10.03 -23.02 -21.95
N LYS A 177 9.44 -22.30 -22.91
CA LYS A 177 10.13 -21.66 -24.03
C LYS A 177 9.80 -20.17 -23.99
N THR A 178 10.69 -19.36 -24.55
CA THR A 178 10.52 -17.91 -24.70
C THR A 178 10.58 -17.52 -26.18
N GLY A 179 9.82 -16.50 -26.57
CA GLY A 179 9.71 -16.06 -27.96
C GLY A 179 8.47 -16.59 -28.68
N PHE A 180 8.46 -16.42 -30.00
CA PHE A 180 7.29 -16.64 -30.88
C PHE A 180 7.42 -17.92 -31.72
N SER A 181 8.31 -18.85 -31.34
CA SER A 181 8.65 -20.10 -32.05
C SER A 181 7.46 -21.01 -32.38
N ASP A 182 6.35 -20.83 -31.67
CA ASP A 182 5.16 -21.67 -31.74
C ASP A 182 3.93 -20.97 -32.38
N ILE A 183 4.07 -19.70 -32.83
CA ILE A 183 3.03 -18.93 -33.51
C ILE A 183 3.23 -18.93 -35.04
N ALA A 184 2.13 -19.07 -35.79
CA ALA A 184 2.08 -18.83 -37.22
C ALA A 184 1.01 -17.80 -37.59
N ILE A 185 1.37 -16.89 -38.52
CA ILE A 185 0.44 -15.92 -39.13
C ILE A 185 0.25 -16.29 -40.60
N GLN A 186 -1.00 -16.38 -41.03
CA GLN A 186 -1.37 -16.68 -42.42
C GLN A 186 -2.04 -15.47 -43.07
N HIS A 187 -1.84 -15.32 -44.38
CA HIS A 187 -2.54 -14.41 -45.27
C HIS A 187 -3.15 -15.26 -46.39
N ASP A 188 -4.48 -15.35 -46.42
CA ASP A 188 -5.22 -16.39 -47.15
C ASP A 188 -4.59 -17.79 -46.92
N ASP A 189 -4.22 -18.52 -47.98
CA ASP A 189 -3.61 -19.85 -47.90
C ASP A 189 -2.07 -19.83 -47.65
N GLU A 190 -1.41 -18.65 -47.61
CA GLU A 190 0.04 -18.54 -47.43
C GLU A 190 0.46 -18.23 -45.97
N VAL A 191 1.48 -18.95 -45.48
CA VAL A 191 2.11 -18.67 -44.18
C VAL A 191 3.03 -17.44 -44.31
N ALA A 192 2.53 -16.28 -43.91
CA ALA A 192 3.24 -15.01 -43.97
C ALA A 192 4.30 -14.85 -42.86
N PHE A 193 4.07 -15.45 -41.68
CA PHE A 193 5.07 -15.59 -40.62
C PHE A 193 5.12 -17.05 -40.13
N PRO A 194 6.20 -17.81 -40.40
CA PRO A 194 6.31 -19.20 -40.00
C PRO A 194 6.74 -19.34 -38.52
N ALA A 195 6.21 -20.39 -37.87
CA ALA A 195 6.54 -20.80 -36.50
C ALA A 195 7.97 -21.39 -36.40
N THR A 196 8.98 -20.55 -36.57
CA THR A 196 10.41 -20.91 -36.54
C THR A 196 11.26 -19.71 -36.13
N ASP A 197 12.13 -19.88 -35.14
CA ASP A 197 13.02 -18.81 -34.67
C ASP A 197 13.98 -18.28 -35.75
N GLY A 198 14.15 -16.96 -35.79
CA GLY A 198 15.19 -16.30 -36.57
C GLY A 198 14.92 -16.08 -38.06
N VAL A 199 13.67 -16.22 -38.53
CA VAL A 199 13.29 -15.87 -39.91
C VAL A 199 13.11 -14.35 -40.04
N GLU A 200 13.79 -13.73 -41.01
CA GLU A 200 13.58 -12.31 -41.34
C GLU A 200 12.14 -12.08 -41.85
N PRO A 201 11.48 -10.95 -41.52
CA PRO A 201 10.11 -10.69 -41.94
C PRO A 201 10.00 -10.67 -43.46
N ARG A 202 9.28 -11.66 -44.00
CA ARG A 202 9.06 -11.82 -45.43
C ARG A 202 8.07 -10.74 -45.89
N LEU A 203 8.46 -9.93 -46.89
CA LEU A 203 7.55 -8.97 -47.51
C LEU A 203 6.31 -9.71 -48.05
N MET A 204 5.13 -9.31 -47.60
CA MET A 204 3.85 -9.79 -48.12
C MET A 204 3.61 -9.12 -49.48
N ASP A 205 3.99 -9.85 -50.54
CA ASP A 205 4.05 -9.42 -51.94
C ASP A 205 5.09 -8.31 -52.27
N PRO A 206 6.03 -8.53 -53.20
CA PRO A 206 6.96 -7.48 -53.66
C PRO A 206 6.30 -6.35 -54.48
N GLU A 207 5.08 -6.52 -55.00
CA GLU A 207 4.32 -5.47 -55.70
C GLU A 207 3.42 -4.66 -54.74
N GLY A 208 3.14 -5.21 -53.55
CA GLY A 208 2.39 -4.57 -52.47
C GLY A 208 0.86 -4.74 -52.57
N VAL A 209 0.18 -4.74 -51.42
CA VAL A 209 -1.27 -4.94 -51.34
C VAL A 209 -2.01 -3.66 -51.75
N ILE A 210 -2.78 -3.74 -52.85
CA ILE A 210 -3.63 -2.66 -53.37
C ILE A 210 -5.06 -2.73 -52.76
N GLU A 211 -5.40 -3.84 -52.09
CA GLU A 211 -6.72 -4.04 -51.50
C GLU A 211 -6.94 -3.15 -50.26
N PRO A 212 -8.18 -2.69 -50.00
CA PRO A 212 -8.49 -1.84 -48.83
C PRO A 212 -8.52 -2.61 -47.50
N VAL A 213 -8.35 -3.94 -47.52
CA VAL A 213 -8.32 -4.80 -46.32
C VAL A 213 -7.36 -5.97 -46.56
N THR A 214 -6.39 -6.19 -45.67
CA THR A 214 -5.66 -7.47 -45.56
C THR A 214 -6.31 -8.30 -44.48
N LYS A 215 -6.71 -9.54 -44.80
CA LYS A 215 -7.14 -10.52 -43.79
C LYS A 215 -5.94 -11.32 -43.30
N LEU A 216 -5.90 -11.57 -42.00
CA LEU A 216 -4.85 -12.39 -41.39
C LEU A 216 -5.47 -13.38 -40.43
N SER A 217 -4.91 -14.58 -40.36
CA SER A 217 -5.25 -15.56 -39.31
C SER A 217 -4.03 -15.73 -38.40
N LEU A 218 -4.27 -15.80 -37.09
CA LEU A 218 -3.26 -16.02 -36.07
C LEU A 218 -3.50 -17.37 -35.40
N THR A 219 -2.50 -18.23 -35.42
CA THR A 219 -2.54 -19.58 -34.84
C THR A 219 -1.33 -19.81 -33.96
N SER A 220 -1.46 -20.72 -32.99
CA SER A 220 -0.39 -21.16 -32.10
C SER A 220 -0.44 -22.67 -31.93
N SER A 221 0.72 -23.32 -31.79
CA SER A 221 0.80 -24.78 -31.58
C SER A 221 0.25 -25.23 -30.20
N GLY A 222 -0.01 -24.27 -29.30
CA GLY A 222 -0.65 -24.44 -28.00
C GLY A 222 -1.12 -23.09 -27.45
N ILE A 223 -1.90 -23.08 -26.36
CA ILE A 223 -2.61 -21.87 -25.89
C ILE A 223 -1.62 -20.78 -25.42
N MET A 224 -1.49 -19.69 -26.19
CA MET A 224 -0.66 -18.53 -25.90
C MET A 224 -1.52 -17.30 -25.57
N ARG A 225 -1.13 -16.49 -24.58
CA ARG A 225 -1.88 -15.28 -24.18
C ARG A 225 -1.18 -14.01 -24.66
N MET A 226 -1.89 -13.24 -25.50
CA MET A 226 -1.35 -12.09 -26.23
C MET A 226 -2.13 -10.82 -25.91
N ARG A 227 -1.49 -9.65 -25.95
CA ARG A 227 -2.20 -8.37 -25.96
C ARG A 227 -2.81 -8.14 -27.35
N PRO A 228 -3.94 -7.41 -27.48
CA PRO A 228 -4.47 -7.00 -28.77
C PRO A 228 -3.36 -6.39 -29.66
N PRO A 229 -3.20 -6.81 -30.93
CA PRO A 229 -2.10 -6.32 -31.75
C PRO A 229 -2.26 -4.83 -32.03
N THR A 230 -1.15 -4.12 -32.24
CA THR A 230 -1.19 -2.71 -32.66
C THR A 230 -0.72 -2.59 -34.10
N VAL A 231 -1.43 -1.82 -34.93
CA VAL A 231 -1.05 -1.54 -36.30
C VAL A 231 -0.70 -0.06 -36.46
N SER A 232 0.35 0.23 -37.23
CA SER A 232 0.83 1.59 -37.46
C SER A 232 1.43 1.76 -38.84
N SER A 233 1.46 3.00 -39.31
CA SER A 233 2.20 3.44 -40.50
C SER A 233 2.84 4.80 -40.21
N GLN A 234 3.97 5.10 -40.85
CA GLN A 234 4.63 6.42 -40.73
C GLN A 234 4.15 7.41 -41.80
N GLN A 235 3.40 6.91 -42.79
CA GLN A 235 3.02 7.61 -43.99
C GLN A 235 1.68 8.33 -43.80
N LYS A 236 1.72 9.67 -43.70
CA LYS A 236 0.56 10.52 -43.36
C LYS A 236 -0.64 10.44 -44.31
N PHE A 237 -0.48 9.88 -45.52
CA PHE A 237 -1.56 9.69 -46.47
C PHE A 237 -2.33 8.38 -46.26
N LEU A 238 -1.92 7.53 -45.31
CA LEU A 238 -2.53 6.23 -45.05
C LEU A 238 -2.93 6.12 -43.57
N THR A 239 -4.24 6.04 -43.33
CA THR A 239 -4.76 5.62 -42.02
C THR A 239 -4.93 4.10 -42.02
N VAL A 240 -4.47 3.45 -40.94
CA VAL A 240 -4.65 2.02 -40.68
C VAL A 240 -5.55 1.79 -39.47
N GLU A 241 -6.45 0.82 -39.59
CA GLU A 241 -7.32 0.35 -38.51
C GLU A 241 -7.16 -1.17 -38.39
N LEU A 242 -7.32 -1.72 -37.18
CA LEU A 242 -7.30 -3.17 -36.93
C LEU A 242 -8.69 -3.61 -36.47
N ARG A 243 -9.21 -4.72 -36.98
CA ARG A 243 -10.46 -5.35 -36.51
C ARG A 243 -10.27 -6.85 -36.30
N GLY A 244 -10.86 -7.37 -35.24
CA GLY A 244 -10.79 -8.78 -34.86
C GLY A 244 -11.63 -9.05 -33.61
N PRO A 245 -11.73 -10.30 -33.14
CA PRO A 245 -12.57 -10.68 -31.99
C PRO A 245 -12.13 -10.03 -30.68
N TYR A 246 -10.87 -9.59 -30.58
CA TYR A 246 -10.30 -8.89 -29.43
C TYR A 246 -10.81 -7.44 -29.21
N PHE A 247 -11.84 -6.99 -29.94
CA PHE A 247 -12.48 -5.66 -29.76
C PHE A 247 -13.97 -5.72 -29.34
N GLY A 248 -14.47 -6.87 -28.86
CA GLY A 248 -15.91 -7.07 -28.63
C GLY A 248 -16.32 -7.83 -27.35
N GLY A 249 -15.41 -8.07 -26.42
CA GLY A 249 -15.75 -8.65 -25.11
C GLY A 249 -16.55 -7.69 -24.24
N ALA A 250 -17.48 -8.21 -23.42
CA ALA A 250 -18.17 -7.42 -22.39
C ALA A 250 -17.34 -7.25 -21.11
N ASP A 251 -16.25 -8.03 -20.99
CA ASP A 251 -15.20 -7.88 -19.98
C ASP A 251 -13.96 -7.26 -20.66
N ASP A 252 -13.43 -6.15 -20.10
CA ASP A 252 -12.24 -5.43 -20.59
C ASP A 252 -10.93 -6.20 -20.32
N SER A 253 -10.80 -7.42 -20.86
CA SER A 253 -9.55 -8.18 -20.78
C SER A 253 -8.46 -7.50 -21.62
N PRO A 254 -7.29 -7.12 -21.04
CA PRO A 254 -6.16 -6.54 -21.78
C PRO A 254 -5.40 -7.58 -22.64
N SER A 255 -6.01 -8.74 -22.90
CA SER A 255 -5.39 -9.90 -23.53
C SER A 255 -6.44 -10.86 -24.11
N PHE A 256 -6.05 -11.59 -25.15
CA PHE A 256 -6.80 -12.69 -25.74
C PHE A 256 -5.92 -13.95 -25.82
N GLU A 257 -6.55 -15.09 -26.04
CA GLU A 257 -5.87 -16.39 -26.17
C GLU A 257 -5.83 -16.82 -27.64
N VAL A 258 -4.73 -17.45 -28.02
CA VAL A 258 -4.45 -17.99 -29.36
C VAL A 258 -4.07 -19.45 -29.20
N ASP A 259 -4.77 -20.34 -29.88
CA ASP A 259 -4.52 -21.78 -29.88
C ASP A 259 -4.45 -22.30 -31.33
N SER A 260 -4.77 -23.57 -31.55
CA SER A 260 -4.83 -24.17 -32.89
C SER A 260 -6.02 -23.69 -33.75
N ASN A 261 -7.01 -23.03 -33.15
CA ASN A 261 -8.13 -22.42 -33.88
C ASN A 261 -7.69 -21.05 -34.42
N PRO A 262 -7.77 -20.80 -35.74
CA PRO A 262 -7.31 -19.53 -36.30
C PRO A 262 -8.11 -18.33 -35.78
N VAL A 263 -7.45 -17.43 -35.06
CA VAL A 263 -8.01 -16.14 -34.68
C VAL A 263 -7.95 -15.23 -35.90
N GLU A 264 -9.06 -15.17 -36.65
CA GLU A 264 -9.19 -14.27 -37.80
C GLU A 264 -9.22 -12.79 -37.37
N PHE A 265 -8.49 -11.96 -38.11
CA PHE A 265 -8.52 -10.51 -37.98
C PHE A 265 -8.26 -9.83 -39.33
N SER A 266 -8.30 -8.50 -39.34
CA SER A 266 -8.16 -7.70 -40.56
C SER A 266 -7.48 -6.38 -40.27
N VAL A 267 -6.51 -6.01 -41.12
CA VAL A 267 -5.97 -4.66 -41.22
C VAL A 267 -6.74 -3.93 -42.32
N LEU A 268 -7.31 -2.77 -42.02
CA LEU A 268 -8.04 -1.93 -42.97
C LEU A 268 -7.19 -0.72 -43.34
N TYR A 269 -7.23 -0.34 -44.62
CA TYR A 269 -6.43 0.73 -45.20
C TYR A 269 -7.33 1.84 -45.74
N THR A 270 -7.09 3.09 -45.32
CA THR A 270 -7.75 4.27 -45.86
C THR A 270 -6.70 5.23 -46.42
N CYS A 271 -6.56 5.25 -47.74
CA CYS A 271 -5.64 6.13 -48.47
C CYS A 271 -6.31 7.49 -48.74
N GLU A 272 -5.67 8.59 -48.32
CA GLU A 272 -6.04 9.97 -48.65
C GLU A 272 -5.41 10.43 -49.99
N SER A 273 -4.30 9.81 -50.42
CA SER A 273 -3.65 10.05 -51.71
C SER A 273 -2.78 8.87 -52.14
N ASP A 274 -2.47 8.77 -53.44
CA ASP A 274 -1.60 7.73 -54.00
C ASP A 274 -0.18 7.75 -53.40
N GLY A 275 0.36 6.58 -53.04
CA GLY A 275 1.72 6.43 -52.53
C GLY A 275 2.04 5.00 -52.07
N LEU A 276 3.31 4.76 -51.70
CA LEU A 276 3.76 3.50 -51.06
C LEU A 276 4.03 3.75 -49.58
N ALA A 277 3.53 2.85 -48.72
CA ALA A 277 3.58 2.98 -47.28
C ALA A 277 3.93 1.67 -46.58
N ASP A 278 4.72 1.78 -45.52
CA ASP A 278 5.09 0.64 -44.67
C ASP A 278 4.01 0.46 -43.58
N ILE A 279 3.62 -0.79 -43.35
CA ILE A 279 2.66 -1.17 -42.32
C ILE A 279 3.37 -2.04 -41.27
N ILE A 280 3.41 -1.56 -40.04
CA ILE A 280 4.02 -2.27 -38.91
C ILE A 280 2.90 -2.78 -38.02
N LEU A 281 2.70 -4.09 -38.06
CA LEU A 281 1.83 -4.84 -37.14
C LEU A 281 2.68 -5.40 -36.00
N THR A 282 2.44 -4.93 -34.79
CA THR A 282 3.21 -5.30 -33.59
C THR A 282 2.37 -6.23 -32.70
N PHE A 283 2.94 -7.38 -32.37
CA PHE A 283 2.38 -8.34 -31.43
C PHE A 283 3.17 -8.31 -30.12
N GLU A 284 2.48 -8.41 -28.98
CA GLU A 284 3.11 -8.50 -27.67
C GLU A 284 2.52 -9.67 -26.89
N GLN A 285 3.38 -10.56 -26.37
CA GLN A 285 2.99 -11.58 -25.41
C GLN A 285 2.63 -10.92 -24.06
N ALA A 286 1.55 -11.34 -23.41
CA ALA A 286 1.00 -10.67 -22.23
C ALA A 286 1.77 -10.95 -20.92
N MET A 287 3.08 -10.70 -20.89
CA MET A 287 3.96 -10.86 -19.71
C MET A 287 3.65 -9.87 -18.57
N ARG A 288 3.97 -10.25 -17.32
CA ARG A 288 3.92 -9.37 -16.13
C ARG A 288 5.34 -8.95 -15.72
N ARG A 289 5.83 -7.80 -16.20
CA ARG A 289 7.25 -7.43 -16.07
C ARG A 289 7.53 -6.06 -15.43
N ALA A 290 8.62 -6.01 -14.67
CA ALA A 290 9.34 -4.81 -14.26
C ALA A 290 10.84 -5.01 -14.55
N LEU A 291 11.60 -3.92 -14.72
CA LEU A 291 12.99 -3.93 -15.19
C LEU A 291 13.92 -3.09 -14.28
N ARG A 292 15.24 -3.36 -14.34
CA ARG A 292 16.31 -2.64 -13.63
C ARG A 292 17.54 -2.54 -14.53
N ILE A 293 18.26 -1.41 -14.50
CA ILE A 293 19.52 -1.18 -15.24
C ILE A 293 20.54 -0.46 -14.33
N PRO A 294 21.79 -0.94 -14.20
CA PRO A 294 22.89 -0.24 -13.54
C PRO A 294 23.86 0.46 -14.53
N PHE A 295 24.62 1.45 -14.07
CA PHE A 295 25.64 2.19 -14.83
C PHE A 295 26.66 2.85 -13.88
N GLU A 296 27.71 3.49 -14.41
CA GLU A 296 28.93 3.84 -13.65
C GLU A 296 29.14 5.34 -13.29
N ASP A 297 28.35 6.30 -13.82
CA ASP A 297 28.44 7.75 -13.50
C ASP A 297 27.13 8.49 -13.90
N PRO A 298 26.44 9.24 -12.99
CA PRO A 298 25.21 9.99 -13.28
C PRO A 298 25.43 11.47 -13.61
N ALA A 299 26.63 12.01 -13.40
CA ALA A 299 26.92 13.45 -13.39
C ALA A 299 27.14 13.99 -14.81
N GLU A 300 27.71 13.19 -15.71
CA GLU A 300 27.91 13.55 -17.13
C GLU A 300 26.69 13.22 -18.04
N LEU A 301 25.59 12.68 -17.49
CA LEU A 301 24.39 12.31 -18.26
C LEU A 301 23.51 13.53 -18.60
N ASP A 302 23.90 14.25 -19.66
CA ASP A 302 23.05 15.24 -20.31
C ASP A 302 21.86 14.60 -21.05
N GLN A 303 20.92 15.43 -21.52
CA GLN A 303 19.68 14.96 -22.14
C GLN A 303 19.92 14.31 -23.50
N GLU A 304 20.97 14.70 -24.24
CA GLU A 304 21.26 14.15 -25.56
C GLU A 304 21.89 12.76 -25.43
N ALA A 305 22.84 12.58 -24.49
CA ALA A 305 23.38 11.28 -24.12
C ALA A 305 22.32 10.32 -23.57
N PHE A 306 21.37 10.84 -22.77
CA PHE A 306 20.25 10.05 -22.24
C PHE A 306 19.26 9.64 -23.35
N ASP A 307 18.87 10.57 -24.22
CA ASP A 307 17.97 10.30 -25.34
C ASP A 307 18.63 9.34 -26.35
N GLU A 308 19.95 9.42 -26.58
CA GLU A 308 20.69 8.42 -27.37
C GLU A 308 20.70 7.03 -26.72
N LEU A 309 20.87 6.93 -25.40
CA LEU A 309 20.87 5.64 -24.70
C LEU A 309 19.49 4.97 -24.74
N VAL A 310 18.41 5.74 -24.57
CA VAL A 310 17.03 5.24 -24.74
C VAL A 310 16.74 4.82 -26.19
N LYS A 311 17.23 5.57 -27.20
CA LYS A 311 17.16 5.16 -28.62
C LYS A 311 17.97 3.89 -28.90
N ALA A 312 19.03 3.62 -28.14
CA ALA A 312 19.92 2.46 -28.29
C ALA A 312 19.45 1.20 -27.54
N GLU A 313 18.42 1.28 -26.69
CA GLU A 313 17.62 0.10 -26.31
C GLU A 313 16.41 -0.09 -27.25
N TYR A 314 15.76 0.99 -27.68
CA TYR A 314 14.67 0.93 -28.68
C TYR A 314 15.12 0.47 -30.08
N ARG A 315 16.43 0.33 -30.30
CA ARG A 315 17.02 -0.27 -31.49
C ARG A 315 18.17 -1.18 -31.10
N VAL A 316 18.18 -2.37 -31.69
CA VAL A 316 19.29 -3.34 -31.74
C VAL A 316 19.39 -4.33 -30.57
N GLY A 317 18.83 -5.52 -30.78
CA GLY A 317 19.60 -6.73 -30.45
C GLY A 317 20.78 -6.86 -31.43
N GLN A 318 21.98 -7.19 -30.92
CA GLN A 318 23.33 -7.17 -31.54
C GLN A 318 24.21 -5.94 -31.20
N PHE A 319 24.82 -5.87 -30.00
CA PHE A 319 25.72 -4.77 -29.62
C PHE A 319 27.11 -5.16 -29.04
N ASP A 320 27.72 -6.25 -29.52
CA ASP A 320 29.06 -6.69 -29.08
C ASP A 320 30.23 -5.83 -29.62
N ALA A 321 30.02 -4.97 -30.62
CA ALA A 321 31.10 -4.30 -31.35
C ALA A 321 31.71 -3.06 -30.65
N TRP A 322 31.01 -2.48 -29.66
CA TRP A 322 31.34 -1.14 -29.14
C TRP A 322 32.29 -1.15 -27.93
N ALA A 323 32.18 -2.15 -27.05
CA ALA A 323 32.85 -2.17 -25.75
C ALA A 323 34.40 -2.25 -25.84
N ASP A 324 34.95 -2.90 -26.87
CA ASP A 324 36.39 -3.21 -26.94
C ASP A 324 37.27 -2.02 -27.41
N GLN A 325 36.68 -0.91 -27.88
CA GLN A 325 37.45 0.29 -28.25
C GLN A 325 37.83 1.17 -27.04
N ARG A 326 36.92 1.42 -26.09
CA ARG A 326 37.19 2.34 -24.95
C ARG A 326 38.25 1.79 -23.97
N ARG A 327 38.34 0.46 -23.76
CA ARG A 327 39.28 -0.17 -22.80
C ARG A 327 40.77 0.07 -23.08
N LYS A 328 41.15 0.55 -24.27
CA LYS A 328 42.57 0.77 -24.66
C LYS A 328 43.05 2.21 -24.43
N GLY A 329 42.22 3.08 -23.85
CA GLY A 329 42.27 4.52 -24.08
C GLY A 329 42.59 5.52 -22.95
N LYS A 330 43.24 5.16 -21.82
CA LYS A 330 43.98 6.11 -20.93
C LYS A 330 44.70 5.42 -19.76
N LYS A 331 45.98 5.76 -19.54
CA LYS A 331 46.70 5.54 -18.27
C LYS A 331 47.24 6.87 -17.74
N GLY A 332 46.50 7.52 -16.85
CA GLY A 332 46.92 8.73 -16.14
C GLY A 332 47.50 8.41 -14.76
N LYS A 333 48.55 9.11 -14.33
CA LYS A 333 49.14 8.96 -12.98
C LYS A 333 48.77 10.14 -12.10
N GLY A 334 48.09 9.90 -10.99
CA GLY A 334 47.94 10.84 -9.87
C GLY A 334 48.48 10.23 -8.57
N LYS A 335 49.27 10.98 -7.80
CA LYS A 335 49.68 10.61 -6.42
C LYS A 335 49.41 11.79 -5.48
N GLY A 336 48.34 11.71 -4.70
CA GLY A 336 48.08 12.60 -3.56
C GLY A 336 48.42 11.91 -2.24
N LYS A 337 48.85 12.68 -1.23
CA LYS A 337 49.03 12.19 0.14
C LYS A 337 47.80 12.60 0.97
N ARG A 338 47.07 11.66 1.58
CA ARG A 338 46.22 11.95 2.74
C ARG A 338 47.03 11.80 4.04
N GLY A 339 46.75 12.63 5.03
CA GLY A 339 47.33 12.53 6.38
C GLY A 339 46.54 11.57 7.26
N LYS A 340 47.14 11.14 8.38
CA LYS A 340 46.38 10.43 9.43
C LYS A 340 45.60 11.43 10.28
N VAL A 341 44.31 11.15 10.50
CA VAL A 341 43.57 11.55 11.70
C VAL A 341 43.33 10.26 12.51
N ALA A 342 43.07 10.37 13.81
CA ALA A 342 42.90 9.23 14.70
C ALA A 342 41.51 8.59 14.56
N ASP A 343 41.43 7.31 14.93
CA ASP A 343 40.24 6.46 14.89
C ASP A 343 39.88 6.12 16.34
N ASP A 344 38.85 6.78 16.88
CA ASP A 344 38.35 6.64 18.25
C ASP A 344 36.86 6.27 18.21
N GLY A 345 36.56 5.01 17.88
CA GLY A 345 35.20 4.48 17.90
C GLY A 345 34.75 4.03 19.30
N LEU A 346 33.67 4.63 19.83
CA LEU A 346 33.01 4.15 21.06
C LEU A 346 31.56 4.67 21.17
N TYR A 347 30.57 3.85 20.81
CA TYR A 347 29.17 3.99 21.24
C TYR A 347 28.52 2.63 21.46
N ALA A 348 28.67 2.10 22.67
CA ALA A 348 28.09 0.84 23.10
C ALA A 348 27.81 0.84 24.63
N GLU A 349 27.11 1.87 25.13
CA GLU A 349 26.64 1.92 26.52
C GLU A 349 25.11 2.11 26.59
N GLN A 350 24.52 1.58 27.66
CA GLN A 350 23.07 1.46 27.83
C GLN A 350 22.49 2.69 28.52
N GLY A 351 21.92 3.61 27.76
CA GLY A 351 21.03 4.66 28.29
C GLY A 351 19.66 4.10 28.68
N PRO A 352 18.93 4.73 29.62
CA PRO A 352 17.61 4.27 30.06
C PRO A 352 16.55 4.38 28.96
N GLU A 353 15.64 3.41 28.92
CA GLU A 353 14.48 3.40 28.01
C GLU A 353 13.52 4.56 28.35
N GLY A 354 13.25 5.50 27.42
CA GLY A 354 12.38 6.64 27.75
C GLY A 354 12.11 7.74 26.73
N LEU A 355 12.57 7.66 25.47
CA LEU A 355 12.38 8.76 24.49
C LEU A 355 10.98 8.75 23.83
N CYS A 356 9.98 9.21 24.57
CA CYS A 356 8.59 9.35 24.13
C CYS A 356 8.42 10.35 22.97
N LEU A 357 8.21 9.83 21.75
CA LEU A 357 7.41 10.50 20.71
C LEU A 357 5.92 10.20 20.92
N PRO A 358 4.98 10.87 20.20
CA PRO A 358 3.55 10.73 20.44
C PRO A 358 3.08 9.28 20.49
N ARG A 359 2.31 8.93 21.52
CA ARG A 359 1.64 7.63 21.58
C ARG A 359 0.34 7.73 20.80
N GLU A 360 0.10 6.78 19.91
CA GLU A 360 -1.06 6.78 19.01
C GLU A 360 -1.87 5.48 19.17
N ALA A 361 -3.12 5.43 18.68
CA ALA A 361 -4.06 4.34 18.99
C ALA A 361 -3.70 3.04 18.24
N GLY A 362 -3.04 2.12 18.94
CA GLY A 362 -2.23 1.03 18.38
C GLY A 362 -2.88 0.20 17.28
N GLY A 363 -4.16 -0.16 17.43
CA GLY A 363 -4.89 -0.98 16.44
C GLY A 363 -4.70 -0.49 15.00
N THR A 364 -4.83 0.82 14.78
CA THR A 364 -4.74 1.45 13.45
C THR A 364 -3.35 1.57 12.83
N TYR A 365 -2.30 1.01 13.46
CA TYR A 365 -0.89 1.18 13.05
C TYR A 365 -0.18 -0.09 12.60
N HIS A 366 -0.71 -1.28 12.89
CA HIS A 366 -0.11 -2.51 12.35
C HIS A 366 -0.26 -2.48 10.82
N VAL A 367 0.80 -2.75 10.05
CA VAL A 367 0.71 -2.59 8.58
C VAL A 367 -0.30 -3.56 7.97
N ASP A 368 -0.43 -4.77 8.52
CA ASP A 368 -1.43 -5.77 8.11
C ASP A 368 -2.87 -5.43 8.53
N TYR A 369 -3.08 -4.32 9.25
CA TYR A 369 -4.41 -3.85 9.61
C TYR A 369 -5.29 -3.61 8.38
N ILE A 370 -4.67 -3.25 7.24
CA ILE A 370 -5.36 -2.95 5.99
C ILE A 370 -5.58 -4.20 5.12
N ILE A 371 -4.93 -5.32 5.44
CA ILE A 371 -4.92 -6.53 4.62
C ILE A 371 -6.19 -7.37 4.92
N PRO A 372 -7.01 -7.73 3.92
CA PRO A 372 -8.15 -8.62 4.12
C PRO A 372 -7.74 -9.96 4.74
N GLY A 373 -8.53 -10.46 5.69
CA GLY A 373 -8.28 -11.74 6.38
C GLY A 373 -7.07 -11.77 7.33
N ALA A 374 -6.20 -10.76 7.34
CA ALA A 374 -5.04 -10.73 8.23
C ALA A 374 -5.46 -10.72 9.72
N PRO A 375 -4.74 -11.48 10.58
CA PRO A 375 -5.10 -11.61 11.99
C PRO A 375 -4.97 -10.28 12.72
N ILE A 376 -5.79 -10.11 13.75
CA ILE A 376 -5.77 -8.90 14.58
C ILE A 376 -4.65 -9.04 15.62
N PRO A 377 -3.66 -8.13 15.68
CA PRO A 377 -2.57 -8.22 16.66
C PRO A 377 -3.10 -8.18 18.09
N GLN A 378 -2.86 -9.27 18.82
CA GLN A 378 -3.09 -9.36 20.27
C GLN A 378 -1.78 -9.24 21.05
N GLU A 379 -0.65 -9.61 20.42
CA GLU A 379 0.69 -9.64 20.98
C GLU A 379 1.70 -9.27 19.87
N PHE A 380 2.89 -8.80 20.27
CA PHE A 380 4.02 -8.57 19.37
C PHE A 380 5.34 -8.78 20.13
N GLU A 381 6.23 -9.64 19.62
CA GLU A 381 7.50 -10.03 20.30
C GLU A 381 7.26 -10.38 21.80
N ASP A 382 6.37 -11.35 22.04
CA ASP A 382 5.97 -11.86 23.35
C ASP A 382 5.34 -10.83 24.32
N ALA A 383 5.09 -9.59 23.87
CA ALA A 383 4.46 -8.52 24.65
C ALA A 383 2.99 -8.29 24.23
N PRO A 384 2.03 -8.16 25.16
CA PRO A 384 0.65 -7.81 24.84
C PRO A 384 0.51 -6.50 24.06
N TYR A 385 -0.32 -6.50 23.02
CA TYR A 385 -0.52 -5.36 22.13
C TYR A 385 -1.27 -4.24 22.83
N LYS A 386 -0.53 -3.22 23.27
CA LYS A 386 -1.05 -2.07 24.03
C LYS A 386 -1.97 -1.23 23.16
N THR A 387 -2.97 -0.61 23.79
CA THR A 387 -3.87 0.32 23.12
C THR A 387 -3.18 1.63 22.70
N TRP A 388 -2.13 2.04 23.41
CA TRP A 388 -1.34 3.24 23.13
C TRP A 388 0.17 2.91 23.21
N PRO A 389 0.73 2.20 22.22
CA PRO A 389 2.16 1.87 22.19
C PRO A 389 3.04 3.12 22.20
N SER A 390 4.24 2.96 22.76
CA SER A 390 5.33 3.91 22.63
C SER A 390 5.95 3.87 21.23
N ARG A 391 6.76 4.89 20.91
CA ARG A 391 7.60 4.93 19.70
C ARG A 391 8.38 3.63 19.50
N ASP A 392 9.00 3.12 20.55
CA ASP A 392 9.94 2.00 20.43
C ASP A 392 9.22 0.65 20.30
N GLU A 393 7.96 0.57 20.74
CA GLU A 393 7.06 -0.53 20.41
C GLU A 393 6.57 -0.45 18.96
N LEU A 394 6.19 0.73 18.47
CA LEU A 394 5.85 0.94 17.05
C LEU A 394 7.03 0.65 16.12
N LEU A 395 8.24 1.09 16.46
CA LEU A 395 9.45 0.82 15.67
C LEU A 395 9.84 -0.66 15.65
N ARG A 396 9.63 -1.40 16.76
CA ARG A 396 9.80 -2.86 16.76
C ARG A 396 8.73 -3.54 15.90
N MET A 397 7.45 -3.14 16.06
CA MET A 397 6.34 -3.60 15.21
C MET A 397 6.64 -3.43 13.73
N PHE A 398 7.01 -2.22 13.28
CA PHE A 398 7.33 -1.96 11.88
C PHE A 398 8.52 -2.80 11.37
N ARG A 399 9.56 -3.03 12.20
CA ARG A 399 10.69 -3.90 11.83
C ARG A 399 10.28 -5.37 11.68
N GLY A 400 9.42 -5.87 12.59
CA GLY A 400 8.87 -7.22 12.52
C GLY A 400 8.00 -7.44 11.28
N SER A 401 7.09 -6.51 10.99
CA SER A 401 6.26 -6.58 9.78
C SER A 401 7.10 -6.42 8.51
N ALA A 402 8.08 -5.52 8.48
CA ALA A 402 9.00 -5.37 7.34
C ALA A 402 9.82 -6.64 7.09
N LYS A 403 10.15 -7.40 8.14
CA LYS A 403 10.78 -8.72 8.03
C LYS A 403 9.78 -9.78 7.53
N ALA A 404 8.54 -9.78 8.03
CA ALA A 404 7.51 -10.75 7.64
C ALA A 404 7.14 -10.64 6.14
N HIS A 405 7.17 -9.43 5.58
CA HIS A 405 6.91 -9.15 4.16
C HIS A 405 8.17 -9.02 3.29
N ASN A 406 9.35 -9.38 3.81
CA ASN A 406 10.65 -9.27 3.13
C ASN A 406 10.96 -7.86 2.56
N LEU A 407 10.40 -6.78 3.12
CA LEU A 407 10.52 -5.42 2.59
C LEU A 407 11.97 -4.92 2.55
N TYR A 408 12.85 -5.48 3.39
CA TYR A 408 14.29 -5.17 3.38
C TYR A 408 14.94 -5.45 2.02
N ASP A 409 14.53 -6.50 1.31
CA ASP A 409 15.09 -6.86 -0.02
C ASP A 409 14.66 -5.88 -1.13
N TYR A 410 13.62 -5.09 -0.86
CA TYR A 410 13.06 -4.07 -1.74
C TYR A 410 13.40 -2.63 -1.30
N THR A 411 14.06 -2.45 -0.14
CA THR A 411 14.29 -1.12 0.46
C THR A 411 15.76 -0.71 0.42
N ARG A 412 16.03 0.47 -0.17
CA ARG A 412 17.34 1.13 -0.11
C ARG A 412 17.37 2.14 1.04
N PHE A 413 18.18 1.87 2.05
CA PHE A 413 18.42 2.79 3.18
C PHE A 413 19.64 3.67 2.91
N ASN A 414 19.70 4.85 3.56
CA ASN A 414 20.79 5.83 3.43
C ASN A 414 20.97 6.36 1.99
N VAL A 415 19.87 6.51 1.26
CA VAL A 415 19.82 7.02 -0.12
C VAL A 415 18.83 8.18 -0.20
N SER A 416 19.27 9.30 -0.79
CA SER A 416 18.41 10.43 -1.18
C SER A 416 17.81 10.19 -2.56
N VAL A 417 16.62 10.73 -2.81
CA VAL A 417 16.07 10.91 -4.16
C VAL A 417 16.23 12.38 -4.53
N GLU A 418 17.01 12.68 -5.56
CA GLU A 418 17.30 14.06 -5.96
C GLU A 418 16.33 14.56 -7.05
N LYS A 419 15.91 13.67 -7.96
CA LYS A 419 15.11 14.06 -9.13
C LYS A 419 14.38 12.89 -9.76
N VAL A 420 13.10 13.09 -10.06
CA VAL A 420 12.30 12.24 -10.94
C VAL A 420 12.15 12.94 -12.29
N ARG A 421 12.36 12.22 -13.40
CA ARG A 421 12.10 12.69 -14.77
C ARG A 421 11.21 11.70 -15.50
N ASP A 422 10.41 12.20 -16.43
CA ASP A 422 9.53 11.41 -17.29
C ASP A 422 10.34 10.86 -18.48
N LEU A 423 10.09 9.63 -18.90
CA LEU A 423 10.82 8.97 -20.01
C LEU A 423 10.11 9.18 -21.36
N PRO A 424 10.86 9.35 -22.47
CA PRO A 424 10.33 9.15 -23.81
C PRO A 424 9.79 7.71 -23.96
N GLY A 425 8.52 7.56 -24.33
CA GLY A 425 7.85 6.26 -24.44
C GLY A 425 7.09 5.82 -23.18
N GLY A 426 7.24 6.51 -22.05
CA GLY A 426 6.51 6.22 -20.80
C GLY A 426 7.38 5.64 -19.68
N GLY A 427 6.91 5.76 -18.44
CA GLY A 427 7.70 5.48 -17.24
C GLY A 427 8.61 6.65 -16.82
N TYR A 428 9.49 6.39 -15.85
CA TYR A 428 10.25 7.41 -15.13
C TYR A 428 11.70 7.00 -14.87
N SER A 429 12.58 8.00 -14.81
CA SER A 429 13.93 7.85 -14.25
C SER A 429 14.02 8.56 -12.90
N VAL A 430 14.52 7.86 -11.89
CA VAL A 430 14.63 8.32 -10.50
C VAL A 430 16.10 8.42 -10.12
N GLN A 431 16.63 9.64 -10.09
CA GLN A 431 18.01 9.96 -9.74
C GLN A 431 18.17 9.95 -8.22
N THR A 432 19.15 9.21 -7.74
CA THR A 432 19.39 8.94 -6.31
C THR A 432 20.87 9.08 -5.95
N VAL A 433 21.20 9.50 -4.73
CA VAL A 433 22.59 9.60 -4.24
C VAL A 433 22.71 9.01 -2.82
N PRO A 434 23.88 8.48 -2.41
CA PRO A 434 24.12 8.10 -1.02
C PRO A 434 24.01 9.30 -0.05
N MET A 435 23.61 9.04 1.19
CA MET A 435 23.44 10.04 2.25
C MET A 435 24.63 10.14 3.23
N LYS A 436 25.75 9.45 2.98
CA LYS A 436 26.94 9.50 3.84
C LYS A 436 27.82 10.69 3.46
N GLU A 437 28.37 11.38 4.48
CA GLU A 437 29.18 12.59 4.27
C GLU A 437 30.64 12.33 3.83
N ASP A 438 31.15 11.09 3.97
CA ASP A 438 32.56 10.73 3.73
C ASP A 438 32.85 10.14 2.32
N GLU A 439 31.82 9.85 1.54
CA GLU A 439 31.92 9.11 0.27
C GLU A 439 31.46 9.99 -0.89
N ASP A 440 32.42 10.42 -1.72
CA ASP A 440 32.20 10.98 -3.08
C ASP A 440 31.69 9.85 -4.03
N GLU A 441 30.63 9.12 -3.63
CA GLU A 441 30.06 8.01 -4.40
C GLU A 441 29.08 8.50 -5.47
N ASP A 442 29.29 8.01 -6.70
CA ASP A 442 28.45 8.29 -7.85
C ASP A 442 27.03 7.75 -7.64
N GLY A 443 26.04 8.63 -7.82
CA GLY A 443 24.63 8.29 -7.66
C GLY A 443 24.05 7.36 -8.74
N GLU A 444 22.94 6.71 -8.42
CA GLU A 444 22.21 5.84 -9.35
C GLU A 444 21.01 6.54 -10.02
N LEU A 445 20.52 5.95 -11.11
CA LEU A 445 19.32 6.34 -11.85
C LEU A 445 18.45 5.10 -12.04
N VAL A 446 17.40 4.96 -11.23
CA VAL A 446 16.49 3.82 -11.26
C VAL A 446 15.39 4.06 -12.27
N LEU A 447 15.20 3.16 -13.23
CA LEU A 447 14.04 3.18 -14.13
C LEU A 447 12.82 2.54 -13.44
N ALA A 448 11.65 3.15 -13.58
CA ALA A 448 10.42 2.71 -12.92
C ALA A 448 9.17 2.96 -13.80
N GLY A 449 8.24 2.01 -13.81
CA GLY A 449 6.96 2.17 -14.52
C GLY A 449 5.98 3.14 -13.82
N ALA A 450 6.08 3.28 -12.50
CA ALA A 450 5.31 4.21 -11.67
C ALA A 450 6.19 4.76 -10.54
N VAL A 451 5.88 5.96 -10.04
CA VAL A 451 6.59 6.61 -8.93
C VAL A 451 5.61 7.08 -7.87
N VAL A 452 5.41 6.23 -6.87
CA VAL A 452 4.61 6.53 -5.68
C VAL A 452 5.48 7.23 -4.64
N ALA A 453 5.05 8.39 -4.15
CA ALA A 453 5.86 9.21 -3.24
C ALA A 453 5.16 9.47 -1.89
N TRP A 454 5.87 9.23 -0.77
CA TRP A 454 5.45 9.62 0.58
C TRP A 454 6.52 10.49 1.28
N PRO A 455 6.81 11.71 0.79
CA PRO A 455 7.84 12.59 1.36
C PRO A 455 7.49 13.15 2.75
N GLY A 456 6.23 13.02 3.18
CA GLY A 456 5.74 13.60 4.44
C GLY A 456 5.70 15.14 4.44
N ASN A 457 5.23 15.72 5.54
CA ASN A 457 5.05 17.17 5.71
C ASN A 457 5.84 17.76 6.88
N LEU A 458 6.59 16.94 7.61
CA LEU A 458 7.36 17.33 8.80
C LEU A 458 8.85 17.52 8.50
N CYS A 459 9.18 17.95 7.28
CA CYS A 459 10.53 17.93 6.71
C CYS A 459 11.52 18.81 7.49
N ASP A 460 11.23 20.10 7.60
CA ASP A 460 12.17 21.11 8.10
C ASP A 460 11.71 21.67 9.46
N LEU A 461 12.65 21.98 10.36
CA LEU A 461 12.37 22.70 11.61
C LEU A 461 11.81 24.10 11.33
N ARG A 462 10.72 24.49 12.03
CA ARG A 462 10.35 25.91 12.12
C ARG A 462 11.25 26.59 13.13
N TYR A 463 12.33 27.21 12.67
CA TYR A 463 13.18 28.02 13.53
C TYR A 463 12.44 29.26 14.07
N ILE A 464 12.75 29.59 15.32
CA ILE A 464 12.33 30.81 16.02
C ILE A 464 13.38 31.19 17.06
N GLU A 465 13.66 32.48 17.15
CA GLU A 465 14.58 33.11 18.08
C GLU A 465 13.83 34.25 18.79
N PHE A 466 13.99 34.35 20.10
CA PHE A 466 13.41 35.41 20.92
C PHE A 466 14.49 36.41 21.35
N PRO A 467 14.20 37.72 21.38
CA PRO A 467 15.19 38.70 21.83
C PRO A 467 15.66 38.41 23.27
N GLY A 468 16.97 38.26 23.47
CA GLY A 468 17.58 37.97 24.77
C GLY A 468 17.68 36.49 25.14
N GLU A 469 17.70 35.55 24.16
CA GLU A 469 18.04 34.14 24.46
C GLU A 469 19.41 34.00 25.13
N ASP A 470 20.43 34.74 24.68
CA ASP A 470 21.74 34.81 25.33
C ASP A 470 21.65 35.36 26.78
N ASP A 471 20.72 36.29 27.03
CA ASP A 471 20.49 36.88 28.35
C ASP A 471 19.69 35.94 29.29
N PHE A 472 19.14 34.82 28.81
CA PHE A 472 18.19 33.99 29.57
C PHE A 472 18.85 33.15 30.67
N ASP A 473 20.12 32.75 30.49
CA ASP A 473 20.92 31.95 31.43
C ASP A 473 20.23 30.63 31.88
N GLY A 474 19.31 30.12 31.06
CA GLY A 474 18.51 28.93 31.28
C GLY A 474 18.58 27.98 30.08
N TYR A 475 18.03 26.78 30.23
CA TYR A 475 18.08 25.78 29.16
C TYR A 475 17.06 26.09 28.05
N ILE A 476 17.49 26.13 26.79
CA ILE A 476 16.64 26.44 25.64
C ILE A 476 16.86 25.39 24.55
N GLU A 477 15.81 24.69 24.10
CA GLU A 477 15.91 23.70 23.02
C GLU A 477 14.53 23.44 22.34
N TYR A 478 14.53 22.86 21.14
CA TYR A 478 13.35 22.50 20.36
C TYR A 478 12.78 21.12 20.73
N ALA A 479 11.46 21.04 20.85
CA ALA A 479 10.69 19.82 21.18
C ALA A 479 10.60 18.80 20.01
N SER A 480 11.62 18.73 19.16
CA SER A 480 11.57 18.00 17.88
C SER A 480 12.96 17.46 17.56
N PHE A 481 13.02 16.35 16.82
CA PHE A 481 14.28 15.63 16.53
C PHE A 481 15.06 15.23 17.80
N SER A 482 14.34 14.88 18.87
CA SER A 482 14.86 14.33 20.13
C SER A 482 15.94 15.15 20.84
N LYS A 483 16.01 16.47 20.62
CA LYS A 483 17.04 17.34 21.19
C LYS A 483 16.88 17.65 22.69
N VAL A 484 15.68 17.56 23.23
CA VAL A 484 15.40 17.94 24.63
C VAL A 484 15.96 16.89 25.61
N ASP A 485 17.01 17.24 26.34
CA ASP A 485 17.32 16.67 27.65
C ASP A 485 16.20 17.03 28.66
N TYR A 486 15.45 16.03 29.12
CA TYR A 486 14.35 16.21 30.08
C TYR A 486 14.81 16.17 31.54
N ASP A 487 16.00 15.68 31.86
CA ASP A 487 16.54 15.72 33.23
C ASP A 487 16.97 17.14 33.59
N LEU A 488 17.46 17.91 32.60
CA LEU A 488 17.61 19.35 32.71
C LEU A 488 16.29 20.11 32.97
N CYS A 489 15.11 19.48 32.88
CA CYS A 489 13.82 20.07 33.22
C CYS A 489 13.34 19.76 34.66
N SER A 490 13.98 18.84 35.37
CA SER A 490 13.46 18.33 36.64
C SER A 490 13.39 19.40 37.73
N ARG A 491 12.26 19.46 38.46
CA ARG A 491 11.91 20.44 39.50
C ARG A 491 12.00 21.94 39.09
N LYS A 492 12.18 22.25 37.80
CA LYS A 492 12.22 23.63 37.27
C LYS A 492 10.86 24.10 36.77
N GLU A 493 10.72 25.41 36.59
CA GLU A 493 9.59 26.03 35.90
C GLU A 493 9.93 26.19 34.41
N VAL A 494 9.03 25.69 33.56
CA VAL A 494 9.29 25.44 32.12
C VAL A 494 8.30 26.23 31.28
N ILE A 495 8.78 27.09 30.38
CA ILE A 495 7.95 27.58 29.27
C ILE A 495 7.95 26.53 28.17
N LEU A 496 6.76 26.11 27.73
CA LEU A 496 6.58 25.26 26.57
C LEU A 496 5.91 26.09 25.47
N TYR A 497 6.71 26.64 24.55
CA TYR A 497 6.23 27.59 23.55
C TYR A 497 5.63 26.86 22.33
N GLY A 498 4.31 26.81 22.28
CA GLY A 498 3.54 26.06 21.29
C GLY A 498 2.13 25.72 21.79
N HIS A 499 1.30 25.16 20.92
CA HIS A 499 0.03 24.48 21.29
C HIS A 499 -0.37 23.49 20.19
N GLY A 500 0.59 22.71 19.69
CA GLY A 500 0.37 21.65 18.69
C GLY A 500 0.47 20.26 19.32
N ALA A 501 0.28 19.19 18.55
CA ALA A 501 0.32 17.82 19.10
C ALA A 501 1.60 17.51 19.90
N PHE A 502 2.78 17.90 19.39
CA PHE A 502 4.05 17.78 20.11
C PHE A 502 4.07 18.51 21.46
N THR A 503 3.38 19.66 21.59
CA THR A 503 3.23 20.37 22.87
C THR A 503 2.51 19.50 23.90
N ILE A 504 1.46 18.80 23.48
CA ILE A 504 0.58 18.03 24.37
C ILE A 504 1.31 16.80 24.93
N GLU A 505 2.11 16.13 24.09
CA GLU A 505 2.99 15.04 24.53
C GLU A 505 4.16 15.52 25.37
N ASN A 506 4.73 16.69 25.09
CA ASN A 506 5.79 17.27 25.92
C ASN A 506 5.28 17.60 27.34
N VAL A 507 4.00 17.93 27.53
CA VAL A 507 3.42 18.07 28.89
C VAL A 507 3.51 16.76 29.66
N ARG A 508 3.21 15.61 29.04
CA ARG A 508 3.37 14.29 29.66
C ARG A 508 4.81 14.07 30.10
N THR A 509 5.78 14.18 29.19
CA THR A 509 7.17 13.83 29.48
C THR A 509 7.88 14.80 30.42
N LEU A 510 7.55 16.10 30.38
CA LEU A 510 8.03 17.04 31.39
C LEU A 510 7.54 16.68 32.81
N LEU A 511 6.32 16.14 32.96
CA LEU A 511 5.80 15.67 34.25
C LEU A 511 6.36 14.30 34.64
N GLU A 512 6.62 13.41 33.69
CA GLU A 512 7.35 12.15 33.92
C GLU A 512 8.74 12.43 34.53
N HIS A 513 9.46 13.46 34.04
CA HIS A 513 10.73 13.97 34.61
C HIS A 513 10.55 15.00 35.76
N LYS A 514 9.34 15.12 36.34
CA LYS A 514 9.05 15.91 37.56
C LYS A 514 9.31 17.42 37.43
N ALA A 515 9.07 18.02 36.27
CA ALA A 515 9.03 19.49 36.12
C ALA A 515 8.02 20.10 37.10
N LYS A 516 8.39 21.21 37.74
CA LYS A 516 7.60 21.83 38.84
C LYS A 516 6.34 22.52 38.34
N LYS A 517 6.42 23.21 37.20
CA LYS A 517 5.31 23.94 36.57
C LYS A 517 5.56 24.11 35.08
N ILE A 518 4.54 23.87 34.26
CA ILE A 518 4.62 24.00 32.80
C ILE A 518 3.72 25.15 32.33
N TYR A 519 4.31 26.21 31.79
CA TYR A 519 3.60 27.33 31.18
C TYR A 519 3.55 27.14 29.66
N ILE A 520 2.43 26.64 29.16
CA ILE A 520 2.22 26.44 27.72
C ILE A 520 1.88 27.80 27.10
N MET A 521 2.85 28.43 26.44
CA MET A 521 2.70 29.77 25.88
C MET A 521 2.34 29.71 24.40
N CYS A 522 1.22 30.34 24.03
CA CYS A 522 0.66 30.19 22.69
C CYS A 522 -0.08 31.43 22.18
N ARG A 523 0.02 31.70 20.87
CA ARG A 523 -0.75 32.76 20.20
C ARG A 523 -2.27 32.54 20.27
N LYS A 524 -2.68 31.27 20.26
CA LYS A 524 -4.06 30.79 20.36
C LYS A 524 -4.04 29.41 21.01
N ARG A 525 -4.99 29.14 21.92
CA ARG A 525 -5.25 27.82 22.51
C ARG A 525 -5.99 26.97 21.48
N ASN A 526 -5.32 25.97 20.90
CA ASN A 526 -5.98 24.96 20.07
C ASN A 526 -6.75 23.98 20.97
N LEU A 527 -7.51 23.08 20.35
CA LEU A 527 -8.05 21.91 21.05
C LEU A 527 -7.01 20.78 21.02
N CYS A 528 -6.80 20.20 22.19
CA CYS A 528 -6.29 18.85 22.41
C CYS A 528 -7.46 17.85 22.33
N GLY A 529 -7.19 16.63 21.87
CA GLY A 529 -8.09 15.50 21.99
C GLY A 529 -7.77 14.64 23.22
N MET A 530 -8.60 13.63 23.46
CA MET A 530 -8.56 12.75 24.63
C MET A 530 -8.81 11.32 24.18
N LYS A 531 -8.26 10.33 24.89
CA LYS A 531 -8.13 8.95 24.38
C LYS A 531 -9.47 8.31 24.07
N ALA A 532 -10.45 8.44 24.96
CA ALA A 532 -11.81 7.93 24.76
C ALA A 532 -12.50 8.47 23.50
N CYS A 533 -12.29 9.74 23.15
CA CYS A 533 -12.87 10.32 21.93
C CYS A 533 -12.12 9.86 20.67
N SER A 534 -10.79 9.76 20.74
CA SER A 534 -9.98 9.20 19.66
C SER A 534 -10.35 7.75 19.34
N TRP A 535 -10.67 6.95 20.36
CA TRP A 535 -11.16 5.58 20.17
C TRP A 535 -12.56 5.55 19.55
N LEU A 536 -13.52 6.34 20.07
CA LEU A 536 -14.87 6.41 19.50
C LEU A 536 -14.82 6.76 18.01
N VAL A 537 -13.99 7.74 17.66
CA VAL A 537 -13.80 8.20 16.28
C VAL A 537 -13.12 7.12 15.43
N GLY A 538 -12.02 6.53 15.90
CA GLY A 538 -11.26 5.52 15.15
C GLY A 538 -12.00 4.18 14.97
N GLN A 539 -12.84 3.78 15.93
CA GLN A 539 -13.63 2.55 15.83
C GLN A 539 -14.88 2.71 14.97
N SER A 540 -15.27 3.91 14.57
CA SER A 540 -16.53 4.12 13.84
C SER A 540 -16.38 3.86 12.34
N GLU A 541 -17.32 3.10 11.79
CA GLU A 541 -17.50 2.94 10.34
C GLU A 541 -17.88 4.29 9.72
N VAL A 542 -18.97 4.90 10.20
CA VAL A 542 -19.41 6.24 9.78
C VAL A 542 -18.75 7.37 10.60
N PRO A 543 -18.31 8.49 9.99
CA PRO A 543 -17.66 9.59 10.72
C PRO A 543 -18.52 10.21 11.83
N ILE A 544 -18.00 10.28 13.06
CA ILE A 544 -18.73 10.83 14.23
C ILE A 544 -19.04 12.33 14.02
N PRO A 545 -20.29 12.79 14.25
CA PRO A 545 -20.64 14.21 14.15
C PRO A 545 -19.82 15.09 15.11
N GLY A 546 -19.34 16.24 14.63
CA GLY A 546 -18.52 17.16 15.43
C GLY A 546 -19.21 17.72 16.68
N THR A 547 -20.55 17.73 16.71
CA THR A 547 -21.35 18.03 17.90
C THR A 547 -21.11 17.01 19.02
N VAL A 548 -21.19 15.72 18.70
CA VAL A 548 -20.89 14.60 19.62
C VAL A 548 -19.44 14.68 20.10
N VAL A 549 -18.48 14.92 19.18
CA VAL A 549 -17.07 15.14 19.54
C VAL A 549 -16.91 16.29 20.55
N MET A 550 -17.56 17.44 20.33
CA MET A 550 -17.45 18.59 21.23
C MET A 550 -18.15 18.42 22.57
N GLU A 551 -19.20 17.60 22.66
CA GLU A 551 -19.79 17.17 23.92
C GLU A 551 -18.82 16.27 24.73
N MET A 552 -18.17 15.31 24.07
CA MET A 552 -17.12 14.49 24.70
C MET A 552 -15.96 15.34 25.17
N PHE A 553 -15.51 16.30 24.34
CA PHE A 553 -14.43 17.24 24.68
C PHE A 553 -14.78 17.99 25.98
N GLN A 554 -15.99 18.54 26.08
CA GLN A 554 -16.37 19.38 27.22
C GLN A 554 -16.13 18.70 28.58
N LYS A 555 -16.45 17.40 28.72
CA LYS A 555 -16.25 16.64 29.97
C LYS A 555 -14.81 16.69 30.53
N MET A 556 -13.79 16.75 29.66
CA MET A 556 -12.39 16.89 30.06
C MET A 556 -11.97 18.37 30.18
N TYR A 557 -12.54 19.27 29.36
CA TYR A 557 -12.26 20.71 29.47
C TYR A 557 -12.90 21.37 30.71
N ASP A 558 -13.97 20.80 31.27
CA ASP A 558 -14.59 21.22 32.54
C ASP A 558 -13.59 21.10 33.71
N LEU A 559 -12.78 20.03 33.76
CA LEU A 559 -11.72 19.83 34.77
C LEU A 559 -10.66 20.94 34.76
N VAL A 560 -10.52 21.66 33.65
CA VAL A 560 -9.56 22.76 33.45
C VAL A 560 -10.26 24.11 33.21
N GLY A 561 -11.53 24.23 33.60
CA GLY A 561 -12.29 25.48 33.62
C GLY A 561 -12.42 26.18 32.26
N PHE A 562 -12.64 25.43 31.18
CA PHE A 562 -12.69 25.98 29.81
C PHE A 562 -13.91 25.50 29.03
N ASP A 563 -14.67 26.41 28.42
CA ASP A 563 -15.71 26.04 27.46
C ASP A 563 -15.04 25.71 26.11
N ALA A 564 -14.96 24.42 25.78
CA ALA A 564 -14.33 23.94 24.55
C ALA A 564 -15.00 24.52 23.29
N TRP A 565 -16.30 24.80 23.36
CA TRP A 565 -17.08 25.42 22.30
C TRP A 565 -16.76 26.91 22.08
N SER A 566 -16.11 27.57 23.04
CA SER A 566 -15.59 28.94 22.91
C SER A 566 -14.19 29.01 22.28
N ALA A 567 -13.55 27.85 22.02
CA ALA A 567 -12.23 27.80 21.39
C ALA A 567 -12.27 28.45 20.00
N PHE A 568 -11.23 29.22 19.66
CA PHE A 568 -11.18 30.00 18.41
C PHE A 568 -11.32 29.16 17.13
N SER A 569 -11.04 27.86 17.23
CA SER A 569 -11.12 26.89 16.14
C SER A 569 -12.52 26.32 15.93
N VAL A 570 -13.45 26.52 16.86
CA VAL A 570 -14.82 26.01 16.77
C VAL A 570 -15.74 27.05 16.13
N LYS A 571 -16.44 26.63 15.08
CA LYS A 571 -17.53 27.39 14.44
C LYS A 571 -18.84 26.66 14.76
N THR A 572 -19.78 27.34 15.41
CA THR A 572 -21.07 26.82 15.90
C THR A 572 -22.12 27.94 15.92
N ASP A 573 -23.40 27.62 16.08
CA ASP A 573 -24.42 28.58 16.50
C ASP A 573 -24.55 28.65 18.04
N ALA A 574 -25.37 29.58 18.53
CA ALA A 574 -25.66 29.74 19.96
C ALA A 574 -26.46 28.57 20.58
N LYS A 575 -26.99 27.64 19.77
CA LYS A 575 -27.70 26.44 20.21
C LYS A 575 -26.81 25.20 20.25
N ARG A 576 -25.54 25.30 19.80
CA ARG A 576 -24.62 24.18 19.60
C ARG A 576 -25.16 23.13 18.62
N SER A 577 -26.01 23.56 17.66
CA SER A 577 -26.74 22.68 16.74
C SER A 577 -25.87 22.07 15.62
N PHE A 578 -24.72 22.66 15.35
CA PHE A 578 -23.67 22.12 14.50
C PHE A 578 -22.30 22.43 15.09
N CYS A 579 -21.28 21.69 14.67
CA CYS A 579 -19.89 22.03 14.93
C CYS A 579 -19.07 21.92 13.65
N HIS A 580 -18.12 22.84 13.48
CA HIS A 580 -17.04 22.74 12.51
C HIS A 580 -15.74 23.17 13.18
N ILE A 581 -14.78 22.26 13.33
CA ILE A 581 -13.48 22.52 13.95
C ILE A 581 -12.44 22.83 12.87
N SER A 582 -11.68 23.90 13.07
CA SER A 582 -10.79 24.55 12.11
C SER A 582 -9.50 25.03 12.81
N GLN A 583 -8.44 24.22 12.81
CA GLN A 583 -7.17 24.55 13.47
C GLN A 583 -5.93 24.10 12.70
N LYS A 584 -4.87 24.95 12.76
CA LYS A 584 -3.58 24.73 12.08
C LYS A 584 -2.66 23.72 12.80
N THR A 585 -3.23 22.67 13.37
CA THR A 585 -2.54 21.49 13.95
C THR A 585 -3.53 20.33 14.04
N VAL A 586 -3.04 19.10 13.84
CA VAL A 586 -3.75 17.90 14.32
C VAL A 586 -3.92 17.94 15.85
N PHE A 587 -4.88 17.18 16.37
CA PHE A 587 -5.08 17.05 17.81
C PHE A 587 -3.90 16.30 18.45
N GLY A 588 -3.29 16.85 19.51
CA GLY A 588 -2.53 16.01 20.44
C GLY A 588 -3.53 15.28 21.35
N VAL A 589 -3.36 13.97 21.54
CA VAL A 589 -4.35 13.10 22.19
C VAL A 589 -3.80 12.53 23.49
N THR A 590 -4.03 13.23 24.60
CA THR A 590 -3.63 12.74 25.92
C THR A 590 -4.54 13.24 27.02
N ASP A 591 -4.83 12.38 27.99
CA ASP A 591 -5.69 12.71 29.12
C ASP A 591 -4.88 13.42 30.23
N VAL A 592 -3.56 13.15 30.29
CA VAL A 592 -2.60 13.71 31.25
C VAL A 592 -2.56 15.24 31.25
N TYR A 593 -2.78 15.86 30.08
CA TYR A 593 -2.88 17.32 29.91
C TYR A 593 -4.00 17.93 30.77
N PHE A 594 -5.15 17.25 30.85
CA PHE A 594 -6.31 17.73 31.62
C PHE A 594 -6.11 17.50 33.12
N LEU A 595 -5.53 16.35 33.50
CA LEU A 595 -5.14 16.04 34.87
C LEU A 595 -4.09 17.04 35.41
N ALA A 596 -3.09 17.37 34.60
CA ALA A 596 -2.07 18.36 34.94
C ALA A 596 -2.64 19.79 35.05
N GLY A 597 -3.68 20.10 34.26
CA GLY A 597 -4.44 21.34 34.43
C GLY A 597 -5.24 21.36 35.74
N TYR A 598 -5.92 20.25 36.07
CA TYR A 598 -6.74 20.11 37.29
C TYR A 598 -5.94 20.33 38.58
N TYR A 599 -4.74 19.74 38.70
CA TYR A 599 -3.86 19.97 39.85
C TYR A 599 -3.07 21.29 39.77
N GLY A 600 -3.13 22.01 38.65
CA GLY A 600 -2.36 23.23 38.44
C GLY A 600 -0.87 23.01 38.16
N LEU A 601 -0.45 21.80 37.77
CA LEU A 601 0.90 21.47 37.30
C LEU A 601 1.25 22.13 35.97
N MET A 602 0.24 22.50 35.17
CA MET A 602 0.40 23.33 33.97
C MET A 602 -0.49 24.58 33.96
N GLU A 603 -0.28 25.48 33.01
CA GLU A 603 -1.13 26.63 32.70
C GLU A 603 -1.06 26.93 31.20
N VAL A 604 -2.17 27.33 30.55
CA VAL A 604 -2.16 27.80 29.15
C VAL A 604 -2.13 29.33 29.10
N VAL A 605 -0.99 29.90 28.74
CA VAL A 605 -0.78 31.34 28.62
C VAL A 605 -1.03 31.76 27.17
N VAL A 606 -2.20 32.35 26.89
CA VAL A 606 -2.55 32.83 25.55
C VAL A 606 -1.89 34.20 25.30
N ASP A 607 -0.60 34.21 25.04
CA ASP A 607 0.24 35.37 24.75
C ASP A 607 1.49 34.97 23.92
N GLU A 608 2.33 35.95 23.58
CA GLU A 608 3.62 35.75 22.91
C GLU A 608 4.78 36.24 23.79
N ILE A 609 5.95 35.61 23.63
CA ILE A 609 7.20 36.14 24.18
C ILE A 609 7.52 37.46 23.48
N LYS A 610 7.81 38.50 24.28
CA LYS A 610 8.32 39.80 23.81
C LYS A 610 9.85 39.80 23.82
N ARG A 611 10.43 39.26 24.87
CA ARG A 611 11.88 39.07 25.11
C ARG A 611 12.09 38.15 26.31
N LEU A 612 13.32 37.71 26.50
CA LEU A 612 13.80 37.01 27.67
C LEU A 612 14.76 37.92 28.48
N THR A 613 15.05 37.50 29.72
CA THR A 613 16.19 37.91 30.57
C THR A 613 16.48 36.75 31.52
N HIS A 614 17.57 36.81 32.30
CA HIS A 614 17.96 35.82 33.30
C HIS A 614 16.76 35.22 34.05
N HIS A 615 16.49 33.93 33.77
CA HIS A 615 15.38 33.08 34.23
C HIS A 615 13.97 33.70 34.18
N CYS A 616 13.70 34.68 33.31
CA CYS A 616 12.44 35.42 33.27
C CYS A 616 11.96 35.73 31.84
N VAL A 617 10.73 35.31 31.53
CA VAL A 617 10.08 35.49 30.23
C VAL A 617 9.10 36.66 30.29
N HIS A 618 9.33 37.67 29.45
CA HIS A 618 8.51 38.89 29.39
C HIS A 618 7.54 38.74 28.21
N THR A 619 6.24 38.77 28.47
CA THR A 619 5.22 38.56 27.41
C THR A 619 4.80 39.87 26.73
N LYS A 620 4.15 39.79 25.56
CA LYS A 620 3.69 40.97 24.81
C LYS A 620 2.57 41.72 25.52
N LYS A 621 1.71 41.07 26.31
CA LYS A 621 0.71 41.73 27.19
C LYS A 621 1.29 42.18 28.54
N GLY A 622 2.60 42.02 28.77
CA GLY A 622 3.30 42.58 29.93
C GLY A 622 3.33 41.68 31.18
N ARG A 623 2.93 40.40 31.08
CA ARG A 623 3.19 39.43 32.15
C ARG A 623 4.69 39.13 32.20
N LYS A 624 5.20 38.89 33.41
CA LYS A 624 6.48 38.23 33.63
C LYS A 624 6.22 36.82 34.14
N ILE A 625 7.03 35.87 33.71
CA ILE A 625 6.97 34.47 34.16
C ILE A 625 8.40 34.05 34.44
N GLU A 626 8.71 33.70 35.69
CA GLU A 626 9.99 33.10 36.03
C GLU A 626 10.01 31.67 35.47
N ALA A 627 11.10 31.29 34.82
CA ALA A 627 11.30 29.98 34.21
C ALA A 627 12.79 29.74 33.96
N GLN A 628 13.28 28.54 34.28
CA GLN A 628 14.68 28.16 34.06
C GLN A 628 14.87 27.36 32.77
N VAL A 629 13.77 27.05 32.06
CA VAL A 629 13.76 26.28 30.82
C VAL A 629 12.76 26.86 29.81
N LEU A 630 13.13 26.89 28.53
CA LEU A 630 12.28 27.23 27.39
C LEU A 630 12.34 26.14 26.31
N VAL A 631 11.28 25.33 26.24
CA VAL A 631 11.13 24.28 25.22
C VAL A 631 10.31 24.83 24.04
N LYS A 632 10.91 24.88 22.84
CA LYS A 632 10.32 25.41 21.60
C LYS A 632 9.53 24.32 20.86
N ALA A 633 8.22 24.23 21.11
CA ALA A 633 7.30 23.28 20.47
C ALA A 633 6.54 23.91 19.28
N VAL A 634 7.28 24.56 18.37
CA VAL A 634 6.73 25.33 17.24
C VAL A 634 6.43 24.53 15.97
N GLY A 635 6.75 23.22 15.98
CA GLY A 635 6.53 22.29 14.88
C GLY A 635 7.47 22.49 13.69
N THR A 636 7.11 21.85 12.58
CA THR A 636 7.90 21.78 11.34
C THR A 636 7.20 22.49 10.18
N VAL A 637 7.84 22.47 9.01
CA VAL A 637 7.27 22.87 7.71
C VAL A 637 7.57 21.82 6.62
N PRO A 638 6.69 21.68 5.61
CA PRO A 638 6.95 20.86 4.44
C PRO A 638 7.93 21.55 3.48
N SER A 639 8.78 20.77 2.79
CA SER A 639 9.86 21.31 1.97
C SER A 639 9.48 21.48 0.50
N PHE A 640 9.71 22.67 -0.07
CA PHE A 640 9.53 22.91 -1.51
C PHE A 640 10.54 22.13 -2.38
N GLN A 641 11.60 21.56 -1.80
CA GLN A 641 12.49 20.65 -2.53
C GLN A 641 11.74 19.39 -2.99
N MET A 642 10.67 18.96 -2.31
CA MET A 642 9.89 17.79 -2.71
C MET A 642 9.07 18.04 -3.99
N ASP A 643 8.50 19.25 -4.15
CA ASP A 643 7.87 19.65 -5.43
C ASP A 643 8.91 19.63 -6.57
N LYS A 644 10.12 20.14 -6.31
CA LYS A 644 11.23 20.21 -7.28
C LYS A 644 11.77 18.81 -7.65
N MET A 645 11.99 17.96 -6.66
CA MET A 645 12.41 16.56 -6.79
C MET A 645 11.41 15.77 -7.65
N LEU A 646 10.12 15.91 -7.38
CA LEU A 646 9.06 15.24 -8.14
C LEU A 646 8.74 15.92 -9.49
N GLY A 647 9.31 17.10 -9.79
CA GLY A 647 8.90 17.90 -10.95
C GLY A 647 7.43 18.32 -10.92
N CYS A 648 6.83 18.41 -9.73
CA CYS A 648 5.41 18.63 -9.52
C CYS A 648 5.07 20.13 -9.62
N LYS A 649 4.33 20.49 -10.69
CA LYS A 649 3.93 21.87 -11.02
C LYS A 649 2.50 22.17 -10.54
N GLU A 650 1.64 21.16 -10.57
CA GLU A 650 0.34 21.14 -9.91
C GLU A 650 0.02 19.73 -9.39
N LEU A 651 -0.66 19.66 -8.25
CA LEU A 651 -1.27 18.45 -7.72
C LEU A 651 -2.72 18.39 -8.21
N VAL A 652 -3.07 17.37 -8.98
CA VAL A 652 -4.43 17.12 -9.46
C VAL A 652 -4.98 15.94 -8.68
N GLY A 653 -5.97 16.18 -7.80
CA GLY A 653 -6.35 15.21 -6.78
C GLY A 653 -5.17 14.94 -5.84
N VAL A 654 -4.57 13.75 -5.93
CA VAL A 654 -3.31 13.41 -5.23
C VAL A 654 -2.21 12.95 -6.19
N TRP A 655 -2.31 13.30 -7.48
CA TRP A 655 -1.38 12.90 -8.53
C TRP A 655 -0.53 14.08 -9.02
N CYS A 656 0.79 13.84 -9.12
CA CYS A 656 1.74 14.83 -9.59
C CYS A 656 1.45 15.17 -11.06
N ASN A 657 1.19 16.45 -11.36
CA ASN A 657 0.80 16.95 -12.68
C ASN A 657 -0.48 16.30 -13.28
N GLY A 658 -1.23 15.52 -12.49
CA GLY A 658 -2.38 14.75 -12.97
C GLY A 658 -2.01 13.53 -13.82
N ASP A 659 -0.91 12.88 -13.46
CA ASP A 659 -0.44 11.60 -14.02
C ASP A 659 -0.75 10.46 -13.04
N CYS A 660 -1.58 9.49 -13.46
CA CYS A 660 -2.08 8.39 -12.61
C CYS A 660 -0.96 7.52 -12.01
N LEU A 661 0.16 7.38 -12.72
CA LEU A 661 1.31 6.59 -12.28
C LEU A 661 2.23 7.35 -11.31
N ARG A 662 1.86 8.58 -10.92
CA ARG A 662 2.63 9.46 -10.03
C ARG A 662 1.85 9.98 -8.81
N PRO A 663 1.19 9.11 -8.02
CA PRO A 663 0.53 9.53 -6.80
C PRO A 663 1.53 9.99 -5.72
N VAL A 664 1.19 11.07 -5.02
CA VAL A 664 1.94 11.57 -3.85
C VAL A 664 1.03 11.61 -2.61
N GLY A 665 1.36 10.76 -1.64
CA GLY A 665 0.67 10.68 -0.36
C GLY A 665 1.32 11.58 0.69
N CYS A 666 0.49 12.28 1.47
CA CYS A 666 0.96 13.18 2.51
C CYS A 666 -0.04 13.24 3.66
N ASN A 667 0.47 13.27 4.90
CA ASN A 667 -0.31 13.56 6.11
C ASN A 667 -1.09 14.89 5.97
N GLY A 668 -2.28 14.97 6.55
CA GLY A 668 -2.96 16.24 6.79
C GLY A 668 -2.31 16.97 7.97
N MET A 669 -1.84 18.21 7.79
CA MET A 669 -1.25 18.99 8.90
C MET A 669 -2.29 19.55 9.87
N PHE A 670 -3.56 19.62 9.47
CA PHE A 670 -4.59 20.50 10.03
C PHE A 670 -5.92 19.80 10.21
N VAL A 671 -6.73 20.24 11.18
CA VAL A 671 -8.14 19.84 11.31
C VAL A 671 -9.02 20.89 10.65
N GLU A 672 -9.82 20.51 9.65
CA GLU A 672 -10.94 21.29 9.09
C GLU A 672 -12.10 20.31 8.84
N ALA A 673 -12.92 20.05 9.86
CA ALA A 673 -13.84 18.91 9.87
C ALA A 673 -15.18 19.18 10.60
N ARG A 674 -16.27 18.68 10.01
CA ARG A 674 -17.63 18.65 10.60
C ARG A 674 -18.03 17.28 11.14
N ASN A 675 -17.45 16.22 10.60
CA ASN A 675 -17.58 14.84 11.09
C ASN A 675 -16.17 14.21 11.06
N PHE A 676 -15.92 13.24 11.94
CA PHE A 676 -14.58 12.70 12.20
C PHE A 676 -14.55 11.18 12.02
N GLY A 677 -13.83 10.69 11.01
CA GLY A 677 -13.64 9.25 10.74
C GLY A 677 -12.33 8.66 11.28
N SER A 678 -11.43 9.52 11.75
CA SER A 678 -10.17 9.17 12.44
C SER A 678 -9.59 10.43 13.13
N PHE A 679 -8.80 10.25 14.19
CA PHE A 679 -7.84 11.26 14.68
C PHE A 679 -6.39 10.95 14.24
N SER A 680 -6.16 9.75 13.69
CA SER A 680 -4.90 9.28 13.10
C SER A 680 -4.91 9.38 11.58
N SER A 681 -3.74 9.54 10.95
CA SER A 681 -3.60 9.45 9.48
C SER A 681 -3.43 8.01 8.96
N GLY A 682 -3.16 7.04 9.83
CA GLY A 682 -2.95 5.62 9.47
C GLY A 682 -4.12 5.02 8.69
N PRO A 683 -5.38 5.10 9.16
CA PRO A 683 -6.55 4.61 8.43
C PRO A 683 -6.73 5.25 7.05
N SER A 684 -6.44 6.56 6.90
CA SER A 684 -6.51 7.21 5.59
C SER A 684 -5.40 6.79 4.63
N PHE A 685 -4.23 6.36 5.13
CA PHE A 685 -3.20 5.78 4.28
C PHE A 685 -3.59 4.41 3.72
N ALA A 686 -4.38 3.61 4.45
CA ALA A 686 -4.98 2.40 3.89
C ALA A 686 -5.75 2.69 2.60
N THR A 687 -6.71 3.63 2.70
CA THR A 687 -7.55 4.08 1.59
C THR A 687 -6.72 4.67 0.44
N MET A 688 -5.66 5.43 0.76
CA MET A 688 -4.75 5.99 -0.25
C MET A 688 -3.93 4.92 -0.96
N VAL A 689 -3.39 3.91 -0.27
CA VAL A 689 -2.63 2.83 -0.90
C VAL A 689 -3.50 2.08 -1.91
N THR A 690 -4.70 1.63 -1.50
CA THR A 690 -5.66 0.94 -2.38
C THR A 690 -6.04 1.79 -3.60
N MET A 691 -6.24 3.10 -3.42
CA MET A 691 -6.53 4.03 -4.50
C MET A 691 -5.32 4.29 -5.42
N PHE A 692 -4.10 4.29 -4.88
CA PHE A 692 -2.87 4.48 -5.65
C PHE A 692 -2.58 3.27 -6.52
N THR A 693 -2.70 2.05 -5.97
CA THR A 693 -2.53 0.82 -6.76
C THR A 693 -3.61 0.70 -7.83
N TRP A 694 -4.86 1.03 -7.52
CA TRP A 694 -5.96 0.97 -8.50
C TRP A 694 -5.64 1.71 -9.81
N PHE A 695 -5.18 2.96 -9.76
CA PHE A 695 -4.87 3.72 -10.99
C PHE A 695 -3.46 3.46 -11.55
N ILE A 696 -2.67 2.59 -10.92
CA ILE A 696 -1.44 2.03 -11.49
C ILE A 696 -1.77 0.77 -12.28
N ASP A 697 -2.64 -0.09 -11.74
CA ASP A 697 -3.10 -1.33 -12.39
C ASP A 697 -4.15 -1.05 -13.49
N TYR A 698 -5.03 -0.06 -13.27
CA TYR A 698 -6.12 0.36 -14.16
C TYR A 698 -6.01 1.87 -14.49
N PRO A 699 -4.99 2.31 -15.27
CA PRO A 699 -4.79 3.72 -15.57
C PRO A 699 -5.89 4.34 -16.44
N SER A 700 -6.68 3.53 -17.16
CA SER A 700 -7.87 3.92 -17.94
C SER A 700 -8.95 4.57 -17.07
N ASP A 701 -9.25 3.97 -15.91
CA ASP A 701 -10.28 4.43 -14.98
C ASP A 701 -10.01 5.87 -14.50
N PHE A 702 -8.75 6.28 -14.50
CA PHE A 702 -8.36 7.61 -14.05
C PHE A 702 -9.03 8.72 -14.87
N GLU A 703 -9.22 8.52 -16.18
CA GLU A 703 -9.86 9.52 -17.05
C GLU A 703 -11.35 9.75 -16.69
N MET A 704 -12.01 8.79 -16.03
CA MET A 704 -13.37 8.98 -15.49
C MET A 704 -13.41 10.07 -14.40
N VAL A 705 -12.33 10.21 -13.62
CA VAL A 705 -12.25 11.13 -12.47
C VAL A 705 -11.37 12.36 -12.74
N ARG A 706 -10.40 12.28 -13.65
CA ARG A 706 -9.34 13.29 -13.88
C ARG A 706 -9.85 14.71 -14.09
N ALA A 707 -10.97 14.87 -14.80
CA ALA A 707 -11.60 16.16 -15.06
C ALA A 707 -12.36 16.75 -13.85
N LEU A 708 -12.73 15.92 -12.88
CA LEU A 708 -13.45 16.30 -11.65
C LEU A 708 -12.50 16.63 -10.49
N LEU A 709 -11.25 16.16 -10.57
CA LEU A 709 -10.26 16.30 -9.49
C LEU A 709 -9.86 17.77 -9.25
N PRO A 710 -9.77 18.21 -7.98
CA PRO A 710 -9.33 19.56 -7.65
C PRO A 710 -7.85 19.75 -8.02
N LYS A 711 -7.50 20.97 -8.46
CA LYS A 711 -6.12 21.33 -8.85
C LYS A 711 -5.51 22.30 -7.84
N LYS A 712 -4.33 21.97 -7.32
CA LYS A 712 -3.55 22.78 -6.37
C LYS A 712 -2.17 23.10 -6.93
N LYS A 713 -1.74 24.35 -6.78
CA LYS A 713 -0.36 24.80 -7.07
C LYS A 713 0.39 25.10 -5.77
N ALA A 714 1.68 25.38 -5.90
CA ALA A 714 2.50 25.90 -4.81
C ALA A 714 2.01 27.31 -4.41
N GLY A 715 2.20 27.68 -3.14
CA GLY A 715 1.77 28.97 -2.57
C GLY A 715 2.50 29.24 -1.25
N GLU A 716 1.78 29.52 -0.16
CA GLU A 716 2.37 29.49 1.20
C GLU A 716 2.95 28.11 1.59
N GLN A 717 2.61 27.07 0.83
CA GLN A 717 3.00 25.68 1.03
C GLN A 717 3.28 25.01 -0.32
N PRO A 718 4.10 23.94 -0.36
CA PRO A 718 4.31 23.11 -1.55
C PRO A 718 2.99 22.60 -2.16
N CYS A 719 3.02 22.22 -3.43
CA CYS A 719 1.83 21.70 -4.11
C CYS A 719 1.49 20.27 -3.68
N TYR A 720 2.49 19.44 -3.35
CA TYR A 720 2.31 18.05 -2.90
C TYR A 720 1.59 17.87 -1.55
N VAL A 721 1.36 18.96 -0.80
CA VAL A 721 0.72 18.92 0.53
C VAL A 721 -0.74 19.38 0.43
N PRO A 722 -1.71 18.48 0.24
CA PRO A 722 -3.11 18.87 0.04
C PRO A 722 -3.76 19.35 1.35
N SER A 723 -4.70 20.28 1.23
CA SER A 723 -5.60 20.67 2.32
C SER A 723 -6.78 19.70 2.45
N ALA A 724 -7.49 19.71 3.58
CA ALA A 724 -8.74 18.96 3.72
C ALA A 724 -9.79 19.35 2.66
N THR A 725 -9.81 20.63 2.25
CA THR A 725 -10.66 21.14 1.15
C THR A 725 -10.25 20.64 -0.24
N HIS A 726 -9.09 20.00 -0.36
CA HIS A 726 -8.58 19.39 -1.60
C HIS A 726 -8.70 17.86 -1.53
N LEU A 727 -8.40 17.24 -0.38
CA LEU A 727 -8.61 15.81 -0.16
C LEU A 727 -10.09 15.41 -0.21
N LEU A 728 -11.00 16.16 0.44
CA LEU A 728 -12.40 15.75 0.50
C LEU A 728 -13.07 15.66 -0.89
N PRO A 729 -12.94 16.64 -1.81
CA PRO A 729 -13.41 16.46 -3.19
C PRO A 729 -12.71 15.32 -3.91
N THR A 730 -11.39 15.15 -3.74
CA THR A 730 -10.61 14.05 -4.34
C THR A 730 -11.20 12.68 -3.97
N MET A 731 -11.40 12.41 -2.68
CA MET A 731 -12.00 11.16 -2.21
C MET A 731 -13.46 11.03 -2.67
N THR A 732 -14.21 12.13 -2.76
CA THR A 732 -15.59 12.11 -3.26
C THR A 732 -15.65 11.76 -4.76
N SER A 733 -14.68 12.18 -5.57
CA SER A 733 -14.60 11.81 -6.98
C SER A 733 -14.37 10.30 -7.19
N MET A 734 -13.75 9.59 -6.25
CA MET A 734 -13.51 8.14 -6.37
C MET A 734 -14.80 7.32 -6.44
N ALA A 735 -15.92 7.86 -5.92
CA ALA A 735 -17.25 7.24 -6.03
C ALA A 735 -17.75 7.12 -7.48
N MET A 736 -17.12 7.80 -8.44
CA MET A 736 -17.40 7.66 -9.87
C MET A 736 -16.80 6.39 -10.50
N CYS A 737 -15.88 5.71 -9.80
CA CYS A 737 -15.29 4.42 -10.19
C CYS A 737 -15.91 3.31 -9.31
N PRO A 738 -16.96 2.58 -9.76
CA PRO A 738 -17.77 1.76 -8.85
C PRO A 738 -17.00 0.62 -8.18
N MET A 739 -16.08 -0.02 -8.89
CA MET A 739 -15.26 -1.13 -8.39
C MET A 739 -14.24 -0.67 -7.34
N LEU A 740 -13.56 0.46 -7.60
CA LEU A 740 -12.73 1.13 -6.60
C LEU A 740 -13.56 1.49 -5.36
N GLN A 741 -14.72 2.13 -5.52
CA GLN A 741 -15.57 2.52 -4.40
C GLN A 741 -16.02 1.32 -3.56
N ALA A 742 -16.34 0.18 -4.17
CA ALA A 742 -16.63 -1.06 -3.46
C ALA A 742 -15.43 -1.53 -2.61
N THR A 743 -14.22 -1.49 -3.18
CA THR A 743 -12.96 -1.85 -2.50
C THR A 743 -12.63 -0.89 -1.34
N LEU A 744 -12.89 0.42 -1.52
CA LEU A 744 -12.72 1.42 -0.45
C LEU A 744 -13.72 1.22 0.69
N ASN A 745 -14.98 0.88 0.39
CA ASN A 745 -16.00 0.59 1.42
C ASN A 745 -15.58 -0.59 2.33
N VAL A 746 -15.00 -1.65 1.74
CA VAL A 746 -14.47 -2.80 2.50
C VAL A 746 -13.36 -2.36 3.47
N SER A 747 -12.55 -1.37 3.09
CA SER A 747 -11.45 -0.86 3.93
C SER A 747 -11.96 -0.16 5.21
N ASP A 748 -13.02 0.65 5.12
CA ASP A 748 -13.63 1.31 6.28
C ASP A 748 -14.39 0.34 7.20
N ALA A 749 -15.05 -0.67 6.62
CA ALA A 749 -15.68 -1.75 7.38
C ALA A 749 -14.65 -2.62 8.13
N GLN A 750 -13.51 -2.95 7.49
CA GLN A 750 -12.40 -3.64 8.15
C GLN A 750 -11.80 -2.80 9.28
N LYS A 751 -11.65 -1.48 9.10
CA LYS A 751 -11.24 -0.55 10.15
C LYS A 751 -12.20 -0.59 11.35
N HIS A 752 -13.52 -0.56 11.13
CA HIS A 752 -14.51 -0.67 12.20
C HIS A 752 -14.35 -2.00 12.99
N ILE A 753 -14.29 -3.12 12.27
CA ILE A 753 -14.24 -4.46 12.85
C ILE A 753 -12.92 -4.68 13.62
N LYS A 754 -11.78 -4.42 12.97
CA LYS A 754 -10.45 -4.68 13.56
C LYS A 754 -10.18 -3.78 14.77
N GLN A 755 -10.58 -2.49 14.76
CA GLN A 755 -10.40 -1.61 15.93
C GLN A 755 -11.20 -2.10 17.14
N ARG A 756 -12.46 -2.52 16.95
CA ARG A 756 -13.33 -3.00 18.05
C ARG A 756 -12.85 -4.31 18.66
N LEU A 757 -12.24 -5.18 17.86
CA LEU A 757 -11.71 -6.48 18.29
C LEU A 757 -10.30 -6.40 18.88
N ALA A 758 -9.45 -5.48 18.39
CA ALA A 758 -8.16 -5.18 19.03
C ALA A 758 -8.34 -4.44 20.37
N HIS A 759 -9.26 -3.48 20.41
CA HIS A 759 -9.49 -2.61 21.56
C HIS A 759 -10.99 -2.54 21.93
N PRO A 760 -11.53 -3.57 22.61
CA PRO A 760 -12.90 -3.56 23.15
C PRO A 760 -13.12 -2.37 24.10
N ALA A 761 -14.33 -1.80 24.09
CA ALA A 761 -14.64 -0.55 24.80
C ALA A 761 -14.35 -0.59 26.32
N SER A 762 -14.68 -1.71 26.98
CA SER A 762 -14.41 -1.96 28.40
C SER A 762 -12.91 -1.97 28.69
N LYS A 763 -12.14 -2.87 28.05
CA LYS A 763 -10.67 -2.97 28.15
C LYS A 763 -9.99 -1.61 27.86
N PHE A 764 -10.43 -0.92 26.81
CA PHE A 764 -9.93 0.41 26.45
C PHE A 764 -10.10 1.42 27.60
N LEU A 765 -11.29 1.47 28.21
CA LEU A 765 -11.58 2.36 29.33
C LEU A 765 -10.85 1.95 30.61
N GLU A 766 -10.65 0.65 30.83
CA GLU A 766 -9.84 0.14 31.94
C GLU A 766 -8.37 0.57 31.81
N GLU A 767 -7.77 0.44 30.63
CA GLU A 767 -6.41 0.93 30.36
C GLU A 767 -6.30 2.46 30.58
N CYS A 768 -7.28 3.25 30.12
CA CYS A 768 -7.27 4.71 30.33
C CYS A 768 -7.45 5.09 31.81
N LYS A 769 -8.32 4.39 32.55
CA LYS A 769 -8.50 4.59 34.00
C LYS A 769 -7.24 4.20 34.79
N ALA A 770 -6.57 3.12 34.38
CA ALA A 770 -5.32 2.68 35.00
C ALA A 770 -4.18 3.68 34.76
N GLU A 771 -4.05 4.23 33.55
CA GLU A 771 -3.08 5.29 33.27
C GLU A 771 -3.39 6.58 34.05
N TRP A 772 -4.66 7.00 34.08
CA TRP A 772 -5.13 8.17 34.84
C TRP A 772 -4.80 8.06 36.34
N GLN A 773 -5.15 6.94 36.98
CA GLN A 773 -4.82 6.70 38.39
C GLN A 773 -3.31 6.53 38.59
N GLY A 774 -2.59 5.97 37.61
CA GLY A 774 -1.13 5.90 37.60
C GLY A 774 -0.47 7.28 37.73
N TYR A 775 -0.95 8.27 36.98
CA TYR A 775 -0.47 9.66 37.09
C TYR A 775 -0.85 10.33 38.40
N ILE A 776 -2.08 10.13 38.91
CA ILE A 776 -2.48 10.62 40.24
C ILE A 776 -1.53 10.08 41.31
N ASN A 777 -1.26 8.77 41.29
CA ASN A 777 -0.36 8.12 42.23
C ASN A 777 1.09 8.62 42.08
N GLN A 778 1.56 8.83 40.86
CA GLN A 778 2.88 9.42 40.57
C GLN A 778 3.00 10.85 41.12
N PHE A 779 2.05 11.73 40.81
CA PHE A 779 2.08 13.13 41.21
C PHE A 779 2.07 13.29 42.75
N LYS A 780 1.32 12.42 43.45
CA LYS A 780 1.33 12.37 44.93
C LYS A 780 2.63 11.81 45.49
N ARG A 781 3.11 10.66 44.98
CA ARG A 781 4.40 10.04 45.38
C ARG A 781 5.58 10.99 45.19
N ASP A 782 5.58 11.77 44.12
CA ASP A 782 6.66 12.67 43.76
C ASP A 782 6.47 14.09 44.34
N GLU A 783 5.54 14.29 45.27
CA GLU A 783 5.28 15.55 45.99
C GLU A 783 5.04 16.75 45.04
N MET A 784 4.31 16.51 43.94
CA MET A 784 4.02 17.52 42.92
C MET A 784 2.71 18.26 43.16
N VAL A 785 1.78 17.67 43.93
CA VAL A 785 0.38 18.14 44.09
C VAL A 785 -0.02 18.21 45.56
N ASP A 786 -1.11 18.93 45.84
CA ASP A 786 -1.69 19.10 47.17
C ASP A 786 -2.75 18.02 47.49
N ASP A 787 -3.25 18.03 48.73
CA ASP A 787 -4.26 17.10 49.26
C ASP A 787 -5.69 17.33 48.72
N ARG A 788 -5.85 17.91 47.52
CA ARG A 788 -7.19 18.06 46.90
C ARG A 788 -7.78 16.68 46.55
N PRO A 789 -9.12 16.56 46.50
CA PRO A 789 -9.77 15.33 46.06
C PRO A 789 -9.29 14.91 44.66
N ASP A 790 -9.17 13.60 44.44
CA ASP A 790 -8.76 13.08 43.15
C ASP A 790 -9.92 13.13 42.15
N PRO A 791 -9.70 13.58 40.90
CA PRO A 791 -10.75 13.62 39.89
C PRO A 791 -11.00 12.21 39.34
N GLU A 792 -12.25 11.77 39.34
CA GLU A 792 -12.65 10.55 38.63
C GLU A 792 -12.40 10.68 37.12
N TYR A 793 -12.07 9.56 36.47
CA TYR A 793 -11.86 9.55 35.02
C TYR A 793 -13.17 9.86 34.26
N PRO A 794 -13.27 10.94 33.46
CA PRO A 794 -14.55 11.47 32.98
C PRO A 794 -15.41 10.63 32.03
N TYR A 795 -15.04 9.39 31.69
CA TYR A 795 -15.77 8.57 30.70
C TYR A 795 -16.16 7.19 31.22
N THR A 796 -17.44 6.86 31.05
CA THR A 796 -18.00 5.53 31.30
C THR A 796 -18.31 4.78 30.00
N GLU A 797 -18.37 3.45 30.07
CA GLU A 797 -18.70 2.60 28.92
C GLU A 797 -20.12 2.85 28.41
N LYS A 798 -21.05 3.14 29.34
CA LYS A 798 -22.41 3.53 28.99
C LYS A 798 -22.42 4.80 28.12
N GLU A 799 -21.66 5.83 28.49
CA GLU A 799 -21.61 7.09 27.72
C GLU A 799 -20.98 6.89 26.35
N LEU A 800 -19.91 6.06 26.24
CA LEU A 800 -19.38 5.68 24.92
C LEU A 800 -20.46 5.02 24.05
N LYS A 801 -21.25 4.10 24.61
CA LYS A 801 -22.37 3.50 23.90
C LYS A 801 -23.47 4.51 23.54
N ASP A 802 -23.91 5.33 24.48
CA ASP A 802 -24.94 6.36 24.26
C ASP A 802 -24.52 7.33 23.12
N TRP A 803 -23.21 7.64 22.99
CA TRP A 803 -22.66 8.43 21.87
C TRP A 803 -22.54 7.65 20.54
N ILE A 804 -22.25 6.34 20.55
CA ILE A 804 -22.32 5.48 19.35
C ILE A 804 -23.76 5.45 18.83
N ASP A 805 -24.71 5.08 19.69
CA ASP A 805 -26.12 4.90 19.33
C ASP A 805 -26.73 6.22 18.82
N ARG A 806 -26.39 7.37 19.43
CA ARG A 806 -26.75 8.69 18.91
C ARG A 806 -26.10 9.02 17.57
N SER A 807 -24.81 8.72 17.38
CA SER A 807 -24.12 9.02 16.12
C SER A 807 -24.73 8.23 14.96
N ASN A 808 -25.05 6.96 15.21
CA ASN A 808 -25.77 6.10 14.26
C ASN A 808 -27.18 6.64 13.96
N TYR A 809 -27.93 7.07 14.99
CA TYR A 809 -29.24 7.72 14.83
C TYR A 809 -29.15 9.00 13.96
N GLU A 810 -28.17 9.87 14.22
CA GLU A 810 -27.95 11.08 13.42
C GLU A 810 -27.62 10.76 11.96
N TRP A 811 -26.93 9.64 11.66
CA TRP A 811 -26.66 9.20 10.30
C TRP A 811 -27.86 8.53 9.61
N MET A 812 -28.56 7.61 10.27
CA MET A 812 -29.80 7.00 9.74
C MET A 812 -30.85 8.07 9.42
N LYS A 813 -30.94 9.13 10.24
CA LYS A 813 -31.79 10.29 9.97
C LYS A 813 -31.32 11.13 8.77
N LYS A 814 -30.01 11.38 8.62
CA LYS A 814 -29.46 12.07 7.43
C LYS A 814 -29.69 11.27 6.14
N ALA A 815 -29.68 9.94 6.22
CA ALA A 815 -29.95 9.02 5.12
C ALA A 815 -31.45 8.85 4.79
N GLY A 816 -32.36 9.49 5.55
CA GLY A 816 -33.81 9.34 5.35
C GLY A 816 -34.38 7.98 5.78
N MET A 817 -33.59 7.15 6.49
CA MET A 817 -34.02 5.83 6.99
C MET A 817 -34.91 5.93 8.24
N LEU A 818 -35.02 7.11 8.83
CA LEU A 818 -35.88 7.41 9.98
C LEU A 818 -36.77 8.61 9.65
N GLY A 819 -38.09 8.40 9.65
CA GLY A 819 -39.12 9.43 9.45
C GLY A 819 -39.44 10.24 10.69
#